data_AF-A0A9D6NTT6-F1
#
_entry.id   AF-A0A9D6NTT6-F1
#
_cell.length_a   1.000
_cell.length_b   1.000
_cell.length_c   1.000
_cell.angle_alpha   90.00
_cell.angle_beta   90.00
_cell.angle_gamma   90.00
#
_symmetry.space_group_name_H-M   'P 1'
#
loop_
_entity.id
_entity.type
_entity.pdbx_description
1 polymer ?
#
loop_
_entity_poly.entity_id
_entity_poly.type
_entity_poly.pdbx_seq_one_letter_code
_entity_poly.pdbx_strand_id
1 'polypeptide(L)'
;MLRLFTLIGLLMLVVVCPPKTEYDLVIRNGTIYDGSGSAPFTGDVAVNGDTIAAVGSLSNARGRMEIDAIGLAISPGFINMLSWATDSLIADGRSQSDIRQGVTLEVFGEGWSMGPLNDKMKKEAVEQQGDIKYDIKWTTLGEYLDYLIKRGISPNIASFVGATTVRIHVLGYEDRAPNADELNQMRALVRQAMEEGALGVGSSLIYAPAFYAKTDELIELCKVASQYGGMYISHIRSEGNRLLEAVDELITVAREAQVPAEIYHLKAGGKANWHKMDEVIKKVEAARAQGLKITADMYTYPAGATGLDAAMPPWVQEGGLKQWIKRLKDSAIRERVKREMTTPTDQWENLFLAAGSPENVLLVEFKNDALKPLTGKTLAEVARMRGKSPEETARIAREAIRKALDSRHPRTLEPGVYTVILEPQAVADLLSFFAFAFDARSADEGRSLFSAPGAKTKLGEKIFDQRINLYSDPWHPELPGSQSAQAGIPAQKIYLVRNGLVENLIYSRFWAQQKGKEPTPGPVNGIMESSAPPVSVEEMIRTTARGLLGGRFWHIRTVDPRTALLTGLTRDGVWYIENGKIQYPVRNFRFNQSIIQMLAPGNVEMIGAPERVGSSEGQGGSASLLPALKVKEFHFTSQSEAV
;
A
#
# COMPACT_ATOMS: atom_id res chain seq x y z
N MET A 1 -81.89 -27.39 -54.94
CA MET A 1 -81.35 -26.49 -53.89
C MET A 1 -81.56 -27.17 -52.53
N LEU A 2 -80.71 -27.11 -51.50
CA LEU A 2 -79.28 -26.84 -51.31
C LEU A 2 -79.02 -27.12 -49.80
N ARG A 3 -77.94 -27.84 -49.43
CA ARG A 3 -77.22 -27.87 -48.13
C ARG A 3 -77.91 -28.51 -46.90
N LEU A 4 -77.38 -29.58 -46.27
CA LEU A 4 -76.08 -29.79 -45.57
C LEU A 4 -76.06 -29.13 -44.18
N PHE A 5 -76.06 -29.92 -43.09
CA PHE A 5 -75.34 -29.59 -41.85
C PHE A 5 -75.03 -30.86 -41.04
N THR A 6 -73.79 -31.33 -41.17
CA THR A 6 -73.11 -32.25 -40.27
C THR A 6 -72.46 -31.39 -39.16
N LEU A 7 -72.85 -31.57 -37.89
CA LEU A 7 -72.20 -30.89 -36.76
C LEU A 7 -71.16 -31.83 -36.15
N ILE A 8 -69.89 -31.54 -36.39
CA ILE A 8 -68.73 -32.21 -35.76
C ILE A 8 -68.56 -31.62 -34.36
N GLY A 9 -68.60 -32.47 -33.33
CA GLY A 9 -68.25 -32.10 -31.96
C GLY A 9 -66.74 -31.89 -31.83
N LEU A 10 -66.33 -30.64 -31.61
CA LEU A 10 -64.96 -30.28 -31.26
C LEU A 10 -64.83 -30.29 -29.73
N LEU A 11 -64.29 -31.37 -29.17
CA LEU A 11 -63.92 -31.46 -27.76
C LEU A 11 -62.64 -30.64 -27.55
N MET A 12 -62.74 -29.40 -27.09
CA MET A 12 -61.58 -28.62 -26.63
C MET A 12 -61.07 -29.23 -25.32
N LEU A 13 -60.02 -30.04 -25.40
CA LEU A 13 -59.15 -30.37 -24.27
C LEU A 13 -58.40 -29.09 -23.86
N VAL A 14 -58.94 -28.35 -22.90
CA VAL A 14 -58.18 -27.33 -22.18
C VAL A 14 -57.16 -28.06 -21.33
N VAL A 15 -55.93 -28.16 -21.85
CA VAL A 15 -54.78 -28.59 -21.05
C VAL A 15 -54.50 -27.47 -20.06
N VAL A 16 -55.06 -27.60 -18.86
CA VAL A 16 -54.72 -26.73 -17.72
C VAL A 16 -53.28 -27.06 -17.34
N CYS A 17 -52.33 -26.29 -17.86
CA CYS A 17 -50.95 -26.36 -17.43
C CYS A 17 -50.92 -25.97 -15.93
N PRO A 18 -50.41 -26.83 -15.03
CA PRO A 18 -50.36 -26.49 -13.61
C PRO A 18 -49.56 -25.19 -13.42
N PRO A 19 -49.99 -24.30 -12.49
CA PRO A 19 -49.28 -23.05 -12.26
C PRO A 19 -47.84 -23.35 -11.83
N LYS A 20 -46.86 -22.69 -12.46
CA LYS A 20 -45.46 -22.80 -12.08
C LYS A 20 -45.26 -22.25 -10.67
N THR A 21 -44.40 -22.90 -9.88
CA THR A 21 -44.00 -22.38 -8.56
C THR A 21 -43.07 -21.19 -8.77
N GLU A 22 -43.41 -20.04 -8.20
CA GLU A 22 -42.63 -18.80 -8.33
C GLU A 22 -41.54 -18.70 -7.24
N TYR A 23 -40.35 -18.27 -7.63
CA TYR A 23 -39.18 -18.01 -6.77
C TYR A 23 -38.59 -16.64 -7.10
N ASP A 24 -37.79 -16.05 -6.19
CA ASP A 24 -37.17 -14.74 -6.43
C ASP A 24 -36.08 -14.82 -7.50
N LEU A 25 -35.22 -15.84 -7.44
CA LEU A 25 -34.17 -16.10 -8.42
C LEU A 25 -34.17 -17.59 -8.80
N VAL A 26 -34.01 -17.89 -10.08
CA VAL A 26 -33.65 -19.23 -10.55
C VAL A 26 -32.41 -19.16 -11.44
N ILE A 27 -31.36 -19.85 -11.05
CA ILE A 27 -30.15 -20.06 -11.86
C ILE A 27 -30.35 -21.37 -12.61
N ARG A 28 -30.32 -21.33 -13.95
CA ARG A 28 -30.72 -22.42 -14.84
C ARG A 28 -29.52 -23.12 -15.45
N ASN A 29 -29.66 -24.43 -15.69
CA ASN A 29 -28.80 -25.23 -16.57
C ASN A 29 -27.30 -25.21 -16.23
N GLY A 30 -26.93 -24.89 -14.98
CA GLY A 30 -25.54 -24.86 -14.55
C GLY A 30 -25.02 -26.22 -14.16
N THR A 31 -23.69 -26.36 -14.09
CA THR A 31 -23.03 -27.52 -13.47
C THR A 31 -22.88 -27.25 -11.98
N ILE A 32 -23.66 -27.95 -11.16
CA ILE A 32 -23.75 -27.72 -9.72
C ILE A 32 -22.64 -28.50 -9.00
N TYR A 33 -21.83 -27.77 -8.24
CA TYR A 33 -20.86 -28.25 -7.28
C TYR A 33 -21.35 -27.87 -5.88
N ASP A 34 -21.95 -28.80 -5.15
CA ASP A 34 -22.64 -28.49 -3.87
C ASP A 34 -21.71 -28.31 -2.66
N GLY A 35 -20.39 -28.47 -2.85
CA GLY A 35 -19.39 -28.35 -1.79
C GLY A 35 -19.19 -29.60 -0.94
N SER A 36 -19.96 -30.67 -1.15
CA SER A 36 -19.82 -31.95 -0.41
C SER A 36 -18.60 -32.77 -0.82
N GLY A 37 -17.98 -32.43 -1.96
CA GLY A 37 -16.94 -33.24 -2.61
C GLY A 37 -17.49 -34.35 -3.52
N SER A 38 -18.82 -34.47 -3.65
CA SER A 38 -19.47 -35.41 -4.59
C SER A 38 -19.26 -34.98 -6.05
N ALA A 39 -19.54 -35.91 -6.98
CA ALA A 39 -19.51 -35.60 -8.42
C ALA A 39 -20.55 -34.52 -8.77
N PRO A 40 -20.20 -33.54 -9.63
CA PRO A 40 -21.14 -32.48 -10.01
C PRO A 40 -22.25 -33.01 -10.92
N PHE A 41 -23.37 -32.28 -10.99
CA PHE A 41 -24.48 -32.61 -11.87
C PHE A 41 -25.09 -31.35 -12.50
N THR A 42 -25.68 -31.48 -13.69
CA THR A 42 -26.38 -30.36 -14.34
C THR A 42 -27.76 -30.18 -13.74
N GLY A 43 -28.12 -28.94 -13.43
CA GLY A 43 -29.46 -28.61 -12.93
C GLY A 43 -29.65 -27.12 -12.69
N ASP A 44 -30.73 -26.84 -11.98
CA ASP A 44 -31.15 -25.49 -11.60
C ASP A 44 -31.05 -25.31 -10.08
N VAL A 45 -30.88 -24.06 -9.65
CA VAL A 45 -30.93 -23.63 -8.25
C VAL A 45 -31.96 -22.52 -8.12
N ALA A 46 -32.97 -22.71 -7.27
CA ALA A 46 -33.97 -21.71 -6.95
C ALA A 46 -33.71 -21.10 -5.57
N VAL A 47 -33.81 -19.77 -5.47
CA VAL A 47 -33.61 -18.99 -4.25
C VAL A 47 -34.89 -18.21 -3.94
N ASN A 48 -35.26 -18.18 -2.66
CA ASN A 48 -36.38 -17.40 -2.15
C ASN A 48 -35.90 -16.63 -0.90
N GLY A 49 -35.93 -15.30 -0.95
CA GLY A 49 -35.30 -14.47 0.07
C GLY A 49 -33.79 -14.77 0.22
N ASP A 50 -33.39 -15.19 1.41
CA ASP A 50 -32.00 -15.48 1.80
C ASP A 50 -31.62 -16.97 1.74
N THR A 51 -32.53 -17.82 1.26
CA THR A 51 -32.40 -19.27 1.36
C THR A 51 -32.50 -19.96 -0.01
N ILE A 52 -31.67 -20.99 -0.22
CA ILE A 52 -31.81 -21.91 -1.35
C ILE A 52 -33.07 -22.76 -1.13
N ALA A 53 -34.08 -22.56 -1.98
CA ALA A 53 -35.40 -23.18 -1.84
C ALA A 53 -35.50 -24.55 -2.52
N ALA A 54 -34.78 -24.75 -3.64
CA ALA A 54 -34.74 -26.03 -4.35
C ALA A 54 -33.49 -26.14 -5.22
N VAL A 55 -33.04 -27.39 -5.44
CA VAL A 55 -31.89 -27.73 -6.30
C VAL A 55 -32.25 -28.97 -7.13
N GLY A 56 -31.89 -28.98 -8.42
CA GLY A 56 -32.09 -30.14 -9.30
C GLY A 56 -32.82 -29.78 -10.59
N SER A 57 -33.67 -30.68 -11.09
CA SER A 57 -34.49 -30.39 -12.28
C SER A 57 -35.72 -29.58 -11.89
N LEU A 58 -35.74 -28.29 -12.22
CA LEU A 58 -36.79 -27.35 -11.80
C LEU A 58 -37.66 -26.89 -12.98
N SER A 59 -38.11 -27.83 -13.82
CA SER A 59 -38.92 -27.54 -15.03
C SER A 59 -40.23 -26.80 -14.73
N ASN A 60 -40.79 -27.00 -13.54
CA ASN A 60 -42.04 -26.37 -13.08
C ASN A 60 -41.80 -25.09 -12.24
N ALA A 61 -40.55 -24.66 -12.08
CA ALA A 61 -40.21 -23.41 -11.39
C ALA A 61 -40.25 -22.21 -12.35
N ARG A 62 -40.50 -21.02 -11.81
CA ARG A 62 -40.34 -19.73 -12.49
C ARG A 62 -39.64 -18.74 -11.55
N GLY A 63 -38.53 -18.16 -11.97
CA GLY A 63 -37.88 -17.07 -11.25
C GLY A 63 -38.48 -15.71 -11.60
N ARG A 64 -38.52 -14.77 -10.65
CA ARG A 64 -38.69 -13.34 -10.95
C ARG A 64 -37.47 -12.81 -11.70
N MET A 65 -36.30 -13.27 -11.29
CA MET A 65 -35.05 -13.20 -12.03
C MET A 65 -34.65 -14.60 -12.48
N GLU A 66 -34.24 -14.76 -13.73
CA GLU A 66 -33.66 -16.00 -14.23
C GLU A 66 -32.27 -15.72 -14.82
N ILE A 67 -31.30 -16.56 -14.45
CA ILE A 67 -29.93 -16.51 -14.95
C ILE A 67 -29.66 -17.81 -15.69
N ASP A 68 -29.26 -17.74 -16.96
CA ASP A 68 -28.84 -18.92 -17.70
C ASP A 68 -27.35 -19.19 -17.48
N ALA A 69 -27.04 -20.33 -16.88
CA ALA A 69 -25.69 -20.74 -16.49
C ALA A 69 -25.15 -21.90 -17.34
N ILE A 70 -25.63 -22.06 -18.58
CA ILE A 70 -25.08 -23.04 -19.53
C ILE A 70 -23.57 -22.85 -19.67
N GLY A 71 -22.83 -23.94 -19.48
CA GLY A 71 -21.36 -23.94 -19.55
C GLY A 71 -20.66 -23.29 -18.36
N LEU A 72 -21.41 -22.88 -17.33
CA LEU A 72 -20.89 -22.30 -16.09
C LEU A 72 -21.08 -23.25 -14.90
N ALA A 73 -20.29 -23.02 -13.86
CA ALA A 73 -20.42 -23.69 -12.57
C ALA A 73 -21.37 -22.91 -11.64
N ILE A 74 -22.16 -23.63 -10.85
CA ILE A 74 -22.89 -23.09 -9.70
C ILE A 74 -22.30 -23.73 -8.45
N SER A 75 -21.82 -22.94 -7.50
CA SER A 75 -21.27 -23.43 -6.23
C SER A 75 -21.82 -22.61 -5.05
N PRO A 76 -21.66 -23.10 -3.81
CA PRO A 76 -21.63 -22.22 -2.66
C PRO A 76 -20.65 -21.07 -2.89
N GLY A 77 -20.98 -19.91 -2.31
CA GLY A 77 -20.02 -18.80 -2.28
C GLY A 77 -18.79 -19.17 -1.46
N PHE A 78 -17.63 -18.65 -1.85
CA PHE A 78 -16.38 -19.01 -1.22
C PHE A 78 -16.26 -18.37 0.17
N ILE A 79 -15.69 -19.12 1.11
CA ILE A 79 -15.40 -18.66 2.47
C ILE A 79 -13.93 -18.29 2.52
N ASN A 80 -13.64 -17.00 2.70
CA ASN A 80 -12.29 -16.52 2.93
C ASN A 80 -11.94 -16.73 4.41
N MET A 81 -11.29 -17.86 4.69
CA MET A 81 -10.96 -18.29 6.05
C MET A 81 -9.97 -17.36 6.76
N LEU A 82 -9.21 -16.54 6.03
CA LEU A 82 -8.20 -15.65 6.59
C LEU A 82 -8.30 -14.29 5.89
N SER A 83 -9.14 -13.42 6.44
CA SER A 83 -9.40 -12.09 5.90
C SER A 83 -8.80 -10.99 6.76
N TRP A 84 -8.17 -10.03 6.08
CA TRP A 84 -7.67 -8.78 6.66
C TRP A 84 -8.51 -7.57 6.27
N ALA A 85 -9.73 -7.78 5.74
CA ALA A 85 -10.60 -6.73 5.24
C ALA A 85 -11.26 -5.85 6.32
N THR A 86 -10.74 -5.88 7.55
CA THR A 86 -11.31 -5.21 8.72
C THR A 86 -11.43 -3.70 8.56
N ASP A 87 -10.42 -3.06 7.94
CA ASP A 87 -10.41 -1.63 7.63
C ASP A 87 -11.01 -1.33 6.24
N SER A 88 -10.73 -2.17 5.25
CA SER A 88 -11.14 -1.93 3.87
C SER A 88 -12.66 -1.98 3.69
N LEU A 89 -13.37 -2.84 4.44
CA LEU A 89 -14.83 -2.88 4.44
C LEU A 89 -15.46 -1.64 5.10
N ILE A 90 -14.73 -0.96 5.99
CA ILE A 90 -15.14 0.35 6.48
C ILE A 90 -14.99 1.37 5.35
N ALA A 91 -13.88 1.36 4.61
CA ALA A 91 -13.68 2.30 3.51
C ALA A 91 -14.67 2.07 2.35
N ASP A 92 -14.81 0.84 1.89
CA ASP A 92 -15.66 0.42 0.79
C ASP A 92 -16.37 -0.90 1.13
N GLY A 93 -17.62 -0.79 1.60
CA GLY A 93 -18.44 -1.94 1.98
C GLY A 93 -18.79 -2.87 0.82
N ARG A 94 -18.50 -2.50 -0.44
CA ARG A 94 -18.80 -3.33 -1.62
C ARG A 94 -17.84 -4.50 -1.81
N SER A 95 -16.79 -4.62 -1.00
CA SER A 95 -15.79 -5.71 -1.02
C SER A 95 -15.35 -6.15 -2.43
N GLN A 96 -14.99 -5.18 -3.26
CA GLN A 96 -14.79 -5.47 -4.70
C GLN A 96 -13.61 -6.41 -4.98
N SER A 97 -12.62 -6.47 -4.09
CA SER A 97 -11.51 -7.44 -4.16
C SER A 97 -12.03 -8.86 -4.06
N ASP A 98 -12.86 -9.14 -3.05
CA ASP A 98 -13.20 -10.50 -2.66
C ASP A 98 -14.46 -11.00 -3.37
N ILE A 99 -15.48 -10.14 -3.55
CA ILE A 99 -16.71 -10.53 -4.27
C ILE A 99 -16.44 -10.87 -5.72
N ARG A 100 -15.49 -10.19 -6.37
CA ARG A 100 -15.11 -10.52 -7.76
C ARG A 100 -14.39 -11.86 -7.88
N GLN A 101 -13.89 -12.40 -6.77
CA GLN A 101 -13.33 -13.75 -6.69
C GLN A 101 -14.39 -14.80 -6.33
N GLY A 102 -15.61 -14.39 -5.99
CA GLY A 102 -16.69 -15.27 -5.55
C GLY A 102 -16.78 -15.46 -4.03
N VAL A 103 -16.05 -14.67 -3.24
CA VAL A 103 -16.11 -14.71 -1.77
C VAL A 103 -17.42 -14.11 -1.28
N THR A 104 -18.08 -14.81 -0.35
CA THR A 104 -19.34 -14.39 0.27
C THR A 104 -19.29 -14.35 1.80
N LEU A 105 -18.23 -14.89 2.42
CA LEU A 105 -17.98 -14.81 3.86
C LEU A 105 -16.50 -14.48 4.10
N GLU A 106 -16.26 -13.43 4.87
CA GLU A 106 -14.93 -13.04 5.38
C GLU A 106 -14.77 -13.50 6.84
N VAL A 107 -13.68 -14.20 7.15
CA VAL A 107 -13.34 -14.62 8.52
C VAL A 107 -12.13 -13.83 9.00
N PHE A 108 -12.33 -12.98 10.02
CA PHE A 108 -11.27 -12.16 10.62
C PHE A 108 -10.63 -12.85 11.84
N GLY A 109 -9.56 -12.26 12.36
CA GLY A 109 -9.09 -12.57 13.72
C GLY A 109 -7.85 -13.44 13.82
N GLU A 110 -6.90 -13.36 12.88
CA GLU A 110 -5.64 -14.13 12.84
C GLU A 110 -4.75 -14.00 14.11
N GLY A 111 -5.08 -13.12 15.04
CA GLY A 111 -4.38 -12.89 16.30
C GLY A 111 -4.61 -11.49 16.84
N TRP A 112 -4.96 -10.59 15.93
CA TRP A 112 -5.53 -9.27 16.19
C TRP A 112 -7.00 -9.25 15.81
N SER A 113 -7.78 -8.45 16.52
CA SER A 113 -9.21 -8.29 16.29
C SER A 113 -9.59 -6.85 16.63
N MET A 114 -10.66 -6.36 16.00
CA MET A 114 -11.15 -4.99 16.21
C MET A 114 -11.81 -4.78 17.58
N GLY A 115 -11.87 -5.81 18.41
CA GLY A 115 -12.25 -5.74 19.81
C GLY A 115 -11.80 -7.00 20.56
N PRO A 116 -11.68 -6.96 21.89
CA PRO A 116 -12.03 -5.83 22.76
C PRO A 116 -10.91 -4.78 22.91
N LEU A 117 -11.25 -3.49 22.84
CA LEU A 117 -10.33 -2.34 22.93
C LEU A 117 -10.60 -1.51 24.19
N ASN A 118 -9.57 -1.27 25.01
CA ASN A 118 -9.62 -0.25 26.07
C ASN A 118 -9.35 1.16 25.50
N ASP A 119 -9.54 2.22 26.30
CA ASP A 119 -9.39 3.61 25.86
C ASP A 119 -8.00 3.92 25.28
N LYS A 120 -6.96 3.33 25.85
CA LYS A 120 -5.58 3.49 25.36
C LYS A 120 -5.43 2.86 23.98
N MET A 121 -5.93 1.64 23.79
CA MET A 121 -5.90 0.95 22.50
C MET A 121 -6.68 1.69 21.43
N LYS A 122 -7.87 2.25 21.76
CA LYS A 122 -8.64 3.07 20.80
C LYS A 122 -7.85 4.27 20.33
N LYS A 123 -7.24 5.02 21.27
CA LYS A 123 -6.40 6.17 20.94
C LYS A 123 -5.20 5.77 20.07
N GLU A 124 -4.52 4.69 20.44
CA GLU A 124 -3.36 4.19 19.69
C GLU A 124 -3.74 3.70 18.29
N ALA A 125 -4.87 3.01 18.14
CA ALA A 125 -5.37 2.55 16.85
C ALA A 125 -5.69 3.73 15.92
N VAL A 126 -6.36 4.78 16.42
CA VAL A 126 -6.60 6.03 15.66
C VAL A 126 -5.27 6.71 15.28
N GLU A 127 -4.31 6.81 16.22
CA GLU A 127 -2.97 7.37 15.96
C GLU A 127 -2.20 6.59 14.87
N GLN A 128 -2.50 5.29 14.71
CA GLN A 128 -1.78 4.36 13.82
C GLN A 128 -2.47 4.11 12.47
N GLN A 129 -3.65 4.67 12.22
CA GLN A 129 -4.35 4.52 10.94
C GLN A 129 -3.48 4.98 9.76
N GLY A 130 -3.51 4.23 8.66
CA GLY A 130 -2.86 4.56 7.40
C GLY A 130 -3.71 5.48 6.53
N ASP A 131 -3.88 5.12 5.26
CA ASP A 131 -4.67 5.90 4.30
C ASP A 131 -6.18 5.85 4.58
N ILE A 132 -6.64 4.73 5.15
CA ILE A 132 -8.02 4.57 5.59
C ILE A 132 -8.16 5.21 6.98
N LYS A 133 -9.00 6.26 7.06
CA LYS A 133 -9.29 6.99 8.30
C LYS A 133 -10.72 6.76 8.75
N TYR A 134 -10.91 6.46 10.04
CA TYR A 134 -12.24 6.26 10.64
C TYR A 134 -12.22 6.46 12.16
N ASP A 135 -13.35 6.81 12.73
CA ASP A 135 -13.52 6.83 14.18
C ASP A 135 -13.75 5.41 14.72
N ILE A 136 -13.16 5.08 15.86
CA ILE A 136 -13.41 3.83 16.57
C ILE A 136 -14.54 4.07 17.58
N LYS A 137 -15.75 3.64 17.21
CA LYS A 137 -16.98 3.86 18.00
C LYS A 137 -17.38 2.66 18.87
N TRP A 138 -16.66 1.56 18.76
CA TRP A 138 -16.91 0.32 19.47
C TRP A 138 -15.83 0.08 20.54
N THR A 139 -16.12 -0.84 21.44
CA THR A 139 -15.27 -1.32 22.53
C THR A 139 -15.11 -2.82 22.42
N THR A 140 -16.19 -3.55 22.18
CA THR A 140 -16.19 -5.01 22.16
C THR A 140 -16.06 -5.54 20.72
N LEU A 141 -15.87 -6.86 20.59
CA LEU A 141 -15.80 -7.47 19.25
C LEU A 141 -17.18 -7.46 18.58
N GLY A 142 -18.22 -7.82 19.33
CA GLY A 142 -19.60 -7.79 18.85
C GLY A 142 -20.02 -6.40 18.38
N GLU A 143 -19.67 -5.35 19.12
CA GLU A 143 -19.98 -3.96 18.71
C GLU A 143 -19.31 -3.57 17.37
N TYR A 144 -18.13 -4.10 17.07
CA TYR A 144 -17.48 -3.90 15.77
C TYR A 144 -18.19 -4.65 14.63
N LEU A 145 -18.56 -5.91 14.86
CA LEU A 145 -19.29 -6.70 13.86
C LEU A 145 -20.65 -6.05 13.56
N ASP A 146 -21.37 -5.63 14.60
CA ASP A 146 -22.61 -4.85 14.49
C ASP A 146 -22.42 -3.54 13.74
N TYR A 147 -21.27 -2.87 13.94
CA TYR A 147 -20.94 -1.65 13.22
C TYR A 147 -20.84 -1.90 11.71
N LEU A 148 -20.18 -2.99 11.29
CA LEU A 148 -20.12 -3.38 9.87
C LEU A 148 -21.49 -3.80 9.32
N ILE A 149 -22.28 -4.54 10.09
CA ILE A 149 -23.65 -4.92 9.71
C ILE A 149 -24.51 -3.67 9.45
N LYS A 150 -24.52 -2.72 10.40
CA LYS A 150 -25.27 -1.45 10.27
C LYS A 150 -24.80 -0.59 9.11
N ARG A 151 -23.53 -0.72 8.70
CA ARG A 151 -22.96 -0.04 7.54
C ARG A 151 -23.49 -0.61 6.21
N GLY A 152 -24.00 -1.84 6.20
CA GLY A 152 -24.52 -2.49 4.99
C GLY A 152 -23.41 -2.95 4.04
N ILE A 153 -22.41 -3.65 4.58
CA ILE A 153 -21.37 -4.29 3.75
C ILE A 153 -21.94 -5.47 2.96
N SER A 154 -21.27 -5.82 1.86
CA SER A 154 -21.75 -6.84 0.92
C SER A 154 -21.49 -8.30 1.32
N PRO A 155 -20.32 -8.70 1.88
CA PRO A 155 -20.11 -10.08 2.30
C PRO A 155 -20.69 -10.32 3.71
N ASN A 156 -20.93 -11.59 4.03
CA ASN A 156 -21.06 -12.01 5.42
C ASN A 156 -19.71 -11.84 6.13
N ILE A 157 -19.74 -11.68 7.46
CA ILE A 157 -18.53 -11.57 8.27
C ILE A 157 -18.62 -12.47 9.49
N ALA A 158 -17.47 -13.00 9.91
CA ALA A 158 -17.27 -13.66 11.18
C ALA A 158 -15.88 -13.32 11.72
N SER A 159 -15.63 -13.52 13.01
CA SER A 159 -14.32 -13.22 13.59
C SER A 159 -13.97 -14.16 14.73
N PHE A 160 -12.69 -14.49 14.83
CA PHE A 160 -12.08 -14.94 16.08
C PHE A 160 -11.73 -13.73 16.95
N VAL A 161 -11.68 -13.92 18.27
CA VAL A 161 -11.07 -12.93 19.17
C VAL A 161 -9.57 -13.13 19.20
N GLY A 162 -8.82 -12.04 18.97
CA GLY A 162 -7.36 -12.09 18.94
C GLY A 162 -6.76 -12.22 20.33
N ALA A 163 -5.97 -13.26 20.57
CA ALA A 163 -5.20 -13.44 21.80
C ALA A 163 -4.22 -12.27 22.03
N THR A 164 -3.64 -11.72 20.95
CA THR A 164 -2.78 -10.52 21.02
C THR A 164 -3.58 -9.30 21.45
N THR A 165 -4.80 -9.12 20.93
CA THR A 165 -5.72 -8.04 21.34
C THR A 165 -6.00 -8.12 22.84
N VAL A 166 -6.38 -9.29 23.33
CA VAL A 166 -6.69 -9.54 24.75
C VAL A 166 -5.46 -9.32 25.64
N ARG A 167 -4.29 -9.79 25.19
CA ARG A 167 -3.02 -9.58 25.90
C ARG A 167 -2.68 -8.09 26.01
N ILE A 168 -2.78 -7.33 24.92
CA ILE A 168 -2.52 -5.88 24.94
C ILE A 168 -3.52 -5.14 25.80
N HIS A 169 -4.78 -5.59 25.80
CA HIS A 169 -5.83 -5.01 26.63
C HIS A 169 -5.47 -5.03 28.12
N VAL A 170 -4.85 -6.11 28.59
CA VAL A 170 -4.57 -6.33 30.02
C VAL A 170 -3.11 -5.98 30.40
N LEU A 171 -2.14 -6.44 29.61
CA LEU A 171 -0.69 -6.34 29.90
C LEU A 171 0.00 -5.24 29.09
N GLY A 172 -0.64 -4.70 28.05
CA GLY A 172 0.04 -3.91 27.05
C GLY A 172 1.06 -4.74 26.24
N TYR A 173 2.22 -4.14 25.95
CA TYR A 173 3.23 -4.71 25.04
C TYR A 173 4.41 -5.36 25.79
N GLU A 174 4.21 -5.78 27.03
CA GLU A 174 5.29 -6.24 27.92
C GLU A 174 5.71 -7.70 27.65
N ASP A 175 7.01 -7.96 27.72
CA ASP A 175 7.61 -9.30 27.61
C ASP A 175 7.64 -10.00 28.97
N ARG A 176 6.46 -10.42 29.43
CA ARG A 176 6.29 -11.20 30.66
C ARG A 176 5.04 -12.06 30.64
N ALA A 177 4.97 -13.08 31.48
CA ALA A 177 3.71 -13.80 31.70
C ALA A 177 2.68 -12.91 32.44
N PRO A 178 1.37 -13.10 32.20
CA PRO A 178 0.34 -12.53 33.07
C PRO A 178 0.43 -13.15 34.46
N ASN A 179 0.14 -12.34 35.49
CA ASN A 179 -0.17 -12.88 36.80
C ASN A 179 -1.58 -13.50 36.82
N ALA A 180 -1.97 -14.10 37.95
CA ALA A 180 -3.25 -14.80 38.05
C ALA A 180 -4.48 -13.90 37.80
N ASP A 181 -4.45 -12.67 38.31
CA ASP A 181 -5.57 -11.72 38.15
C ASP A 181 -5.66 -11.22 36.70
N GLU A 182 -4.52 -10.92 36.08
CA GLU A 182 -4.43 -10.54 34.67
C GLU A 182 -4.92 -11.67 33.76
N LEU A 183 -4.50 -12.92 34.01
CA LEU A 183 -4.97 -14.08 33.24
C LEU A 183 -6.48 -14.28 33.39
N ASN A 184 -7.04 -14.07 34.59
CA ASN A 184 -8.47 -14.13 34.81
C ASN A 184 -9.23 -13.02 34.06
N GLN A 185 -8.68 -11.81 33.98
CA GLN A 185 -9.24 -10.73 33.15
C GLN A 185 -9.20 -11.09 31.66
N MET A 186 -8.10 -11.65 31.18
CA MET A 186 -7.97 -12.11 29.80
C MET A 186 -9.00 -13.20 29.46
N ARG A 187 -9.20 -14.17 30.36
CA ARG A 187 -10.25 -15.20 30.23
C ARG A 187 -11.66 -14.60 30.20
N ALA A 188 -11.92 -13.57 30.99
CA ALA A 188 -13.21 -12.86 30.98
C ALA A 188 -13.46 -12.14 29.66
N LEU A 189 -12.45 -11.50 29.07
CA LEU A 189 -12.54 -10.86 27.76
C LEU A 189 -12.82 -11.87 26.63
N VAL A 190 -12.16 -13.03 26.66
CA VAL A 190 -12.46 -14.12 25.72
C VAL A 190 -13.89 -14.63 25.91
N ARG A 191 -14.33 -14.84 27.15
CA ARG A 191 -15.71 -15.26 27.45
C ARG A 191 -16.73 -14.29 26.85
N GLN A 192 -16.54 -13.00 27.07
CA GLN A 192 -17.41 -11.97 26.53
C GLN A 192 -17.44 -12.02 25.00
N ALA A 193 -16.28 -12.14 24.34
CA ALA A 193 -16.25 -12.23 22.88
C ALA A 193 -16.95 -13.49 22.34
N MET A 194 -16.85 -14.64 23.03
CA MET A 194 -17.59 -15.85 22.68
C MET A 194 -19.10 -15.68 22.85
N GLU A 195 -19.55 -15.01 23.93
CA GLU A 195 -20.97 -14.66 24.14
C GLU A 195 -21.50 -13.68 23.09
N GLU A 196 -20.62 -12.85 22.52
CA GLU A 196 -20.90 -11.93 21.41
C GLU A 196 -20.87 -12.61 20.03
N GLY A 197 -20.55 -13.92 19.96
CA GLY A 197 -20.57 -14.70 18.71
C GLY A 197 -19.21 -14.89 18.02
N ALA A 198 -18.08 -14.68 18.73
CA ALA A 198 -16.78 -15.05 18.20
C ALA A 198 -16.69 -16.55 17.87
N LEU A 199 -16.00 -16.90 16.79
CA LEU A 199 -15.79 -18.30 16.38
C LEU A 199 -14.81 -19.06 17.29
N GLY A 200 -14.08 -18.34 18.15
CA GLY A 200 -13.02 -18.89 18.98
C GLY A 200 -11.90 -17.89 19.23
N VAL A 201 -10.70 -18.40 19.52
CA VAL A 201 -9.49 -17.59 19.77
C VAL A 201 -8.51 -17.72 18.60
N GLY A 202 -7.96 -16.60 18.15
CA GLY A 202 -6.88 -16.57 17.17
C GLY A 202 -5.58 -16.02 17.71
N SER A 203 -4.44 -16.43 17.16
CA SER A 203 -3.11 -16.00 17.62
C SER A 203 -2.09 -15.86 16.48
N SER A 204 -1.21 -14.86 16.59
CA SER A 204 -0.08 -14.67 15.65
C SER A 204 1.25 -14.69 16.40
N LEU A 205 1.64 -15.87 16.84
CA LEU A 205 2.71 -16.09 17.82
C LEU A 205 4.12 -15.73 17.32
N ILE A 206 4.27 -15.53 16.01
CA ILE A 206 5.52 -15.12 15.38
C ILE A 206 5.87 -13.65 15.66
N TYR A 207 4.87 -12.79 15.93
CA TYR A 207 5.03 -11.34 16.07
C TYR A 207 5.01 -10.87 17.53
N ALA A 208 5.75 -9.82 17.84
CA ALA A 208 5.60 -9.14 19.13
C ALA A 208 4.24 -8.38 19.19
N PRO A 209 3.54 -8.36 20.33
CA PRO A 209 3.89 -8.96 21.62
C PRO A 209 3.39 -10.40 21.83
N ALA A 210 2.71 -11.01 20.85
CA ALA A 210 2.21 -12.38 20.95
C ALA A 210 3.33 -13.41 21.12
N PHE A 211 4.52 -13.13 20.57
CA PHE A 211 5.75 -13.89 20.73
C PHE A 211 6.10 -14.14 22.20
N TYR A 212 5.72 -13.23 23.11
CA TYR A 212 6.01 -13.34 24.55
C TYR A 212 5.06 -14.31 25.27
N ALA A 213 3.88 -14.59 24.69
CA ALA A 213 2.87 -15.45 25.27
C ALA A 213 3.37 -16.90 25.40
N LYS A 214 3.11 -17.51 26.55
CA LYS A 214 3.47 -18.91 26.83
C LYS A 214 2.35 -19.85 26.38
N THR A 215 2.68 -21.10 26.09
CA THR A 215 1.69 -22.10 25.67
C THR A 215 0.57 -22.27 26.71
N ASP A 216 0.90 -22.26 28.00
CA ASP A 216 -0.09 -22.37 29.08
C ASP A 216 -1.09 -21.20 29.09
N GLU A 217 -0.65 -19.99 28.73
CA GLU A 217 -1.53 -18.83 28.57
C GLU A 217 -2.56 -19.08 27.45
N LEU A 218 -2.11 -19.60 26.30
CA LEU A 218 -2.98 -19.93 25.18
C LEU A 218 -3.96 -21.05 25.52
N ILE A 219 -3.50 -22.08 26.24
CA ILE A 219 -4.35 -23.18 26.73
C ILE A 219 -5.48 -22.62 27.59
N GLU A 220 -5.18 -21.74 28.54
CA GLU A 220 -6.20 -21.19 29.45
C GLU A 220 -7.23 -20.29 28.73
N LEU A 221 -6.81 -19.55 27.70
CA LEU A 221 -7.74 -18.81 26.84
C LEU A 221 -8.61 -19.76 25.99
N CYS A 222 -8.00 -20.78 25.38
CA CYS A 222 -8.71 -21.72 24.52
C CYS A 222 -9.67 -22.63 25.29
N LYS A 223 -9.39 -22.94 26.57
CA LYS A 223 -10.35 -23.63 27.45
C LYS A 223 -11.64 -22.85 27.61
N VAL A 224 -11.59 -21.51 27.60
CA VAL A 224 -12.80 -20.68 27.60
C VAL A 224 -13.53 -20.84 26.28
N ALA A 225 -12.86 -20.71 25.14
CA ALA A 225 -13.50 -20.87 23.82
C ALA A 225 -14.14 -22.25 23.62
N SER A 226 -13.50 -23.32 24.11
CA SER A 226 -14.02 -24.68 24.04
C SER A 226 -15.39 -24.84 24.73
N GLN A 227 -15.64 -24.11 25.84
CA GLN A 227 -16.94 -24.13 26.54
C GLN A 227 -18.11 -23.63 25.68
N TYR A 228 -17.82 -22.86 24.62
CA TYR A 228 -18.79 -22.31 23.68
C TYR A 228 -18.76 -23.05 22.33
N GLY A 229 -18.02 -24.16 22.22
CA GLY A 229 -17.84 -24.89 20.97
C GLY A 229 -16.98 -24.16 19.94
N GLY A 230 -16.15 -23.20 20.38
CA GLY A 230 -15.24 -22.44 19.51
C GLY A 230 -14.04 -23.24 19.02
N MET A 231 -13.20 -22.59 18.21
CA MET A 231 -11.96 -23.14 17.63
C MET A 231 -10.74 -22.32 18.03
N TYR A 232 -9.54 -22.91 17.95
CA TYR A 232 -8.27 -22.21 18.05
C TYR A 232 -7.57 -22.09 16.70
N ILE A 233 -7.36 -20.87 16.21
CA ILE A 233 -6.58 -20.63 14.99
C ILE A 233 -5.21 -20.06 15.35
N SER A 234 -4.18 -20.41 14.58
CA SER A 234 -2.85 -19.86 14.83
C SER A 234 -2.05 -19.62 13.56
N HIS A 235 -1.60 -18.38 13.38
CA HIS A 235 -0.30 -18.12 12.78
C HIS A 235 0.75 -18.55 13.82
N ILE A 236 1.21 -19.79 13.64
CA ILE A 236 2.07 -20.52 14.56
C ILE A 236 3.40 -19.80 14.81
N ARG A 237 4.04 -20.11 15.95
CA ARG A 237 5.21 -19.39 16.47
C ARG A 237 6.42 -19.38 15.54
N SER A 238 6.55 -20.40 14.70
CA SER A 238 7.58 -20.47 13.67
C SER A 238 7.03 -21.17 12.44
N GLU A 239 7.34 -20.61 11.28
CA GLU A 239 7.07 -21.21 9.97
C GLU A 239 8.38 -21.65 9.29
N GLY A 240 9.53 -21.33 9.87
CA GLY A 240 10.85 -21.68 9.38
C GLY A 240 11.55 -22.72 10.25
N ASN A 241 12.58 -22.30 10.98
CA ASN A 241 13.51 -23.23 11.60
C ASN A 241 12.87 -24.12 12.66
N ARG A 242 11.86 -23.60 13.39
CA ARG A 242 11.14 -24.34 14.43
C ARG A 242 9.71 -24.73 14.04
N LEU A 243 9.46 -24.88 12.73
CA LEU A 243 8.14 -25.23 12.18
C LEU A 243 7.53 -26.48 12.84
N LEU A 244 8.32 -27.54 13.04
CA LEU A 244 7.79 -28.78 13.61
C LEU A 244 7.40 -28.61 15.08
N GLU A 245 8.19 -27.87 15.86
CA GLU A 245 7.88 -27.59 17.25
C GLU A 245 6.70 -26.61 17.40
N ALA A 246 6.53 -25.69 16.46
CA ALA A 246 5.38 -24.78 16.43
C ALA A 246 4.07 -25.54 16.12
N VAL A 247 4.13 -26.55 15.25
CA VAL A 247 3.01 -27.48 15.03
C VAL A 247 2.73 -28.32 16.28
N ASP A 248 3.77 -28.81 16.97
CA ASP A 248 3.61 -29.53 18.23
C ASP A 248 2.99 -28.66 19.34
N GLU A 249 3.32 -27.36 19.38
CA GLU A 249 2.70 -26.38 20.28
C GLU A 249 1.20 -26.24 20.00
N LEU A 250 0.79 -26.06 18.73
CA LEU A 250 -0.63 -25.99 18.36
C LEU A 250 -1.39 -27.28 18.72
N ILE A 251 -0.80 -28.45 18.43
CA ILE A 251 -1.38 -29.75 18.80
C ILE A 251 -1.55 -29.84 20.33
N THR A 252 -0.58 -29.34 21.09
CA THR A 252 -0.64 -29.31 22.55
C THR A 252 -1.78 -28.42 23.04
N VAL A 253 -1.91 -27.20 22.50
CA VAL A 253 -3.04 -26.31 22.83
C VAL A 253 -4.37 -26.98 22.51
N ALA A 254 -4.53 -27.55 21.31
CA ALA A 254 -5.74 -28.23 20.89
C ALA A 254 -6.13 -29.38 21.83
N ARG A 255 -5.15 -30.18 22.25
CA ARG A 255 -5.33 -31.32 23.16
C ARG A 255 -5.73 -30.87 24.57
N GLU A 256 -4.94 -30.00 25.17
CA GLU A 256 -5.09 -29.60 26.58
C GLU A 256 -6.30 -28.68 26.80
N ALA A 257 -6.69 -27.90 25.80
CA ALA A 257 -7.89 -27.07 25.83
C ALA A 257 -9.14 -27.79 25.29
N GLN A 258 -9.00 -29.01 24.75
CA GLN A 258 -10.07 -29.77 24.11
C GLN A 258 -10.82 -28.95 23.07
N VAL A 259 -10.08 -28.31 22.16
CA VAL A 259 -10.61 -27.38 21.17
C VAL A 259 -10.20 -27.84 19.77
N PRO A 260 -11.08 -27.79 18.75
CA PRO A 260 -10.65 -27.87 17.37
C PRO A 260 -9.59 -26.80 17.07
N ALA A 261 -8.64 -27.08 16.20
CA ALA A 261 -7.61 -26.11 15.86
C ALA A 261 -7.34 -26.02 14.35
N GLU A 262 -6.96 -24.85 13.88
CA GLU A 262 -6.57 -24.61 12.49
C GLU A 262 -5.19 -23.96 12.43
N ILE A 263 -4.29 -24.55 11.62
CA ILE A 263 -3.03 -23.92 11.27
C ILE A 263 -3.32 -22.94 10.14
N TYR A 264 -3.28 -21.65 10.43
CA TYR A 264 -3.47 -20.64 9.40
C TYR A 264 -2.30 -20.63 8.44
N HIS A 265 -2.62 -20.40 7.16
CA HIS A 265 -1.73 -20.20 6.03
C HIS A 265 -0.46 -21.08 6.06
N LEU A 266 -0.64 -22.39 6.28
CA LEU A 266 0.42 -23.36 6.51
C LEU A 266 1.50 -23.29 5.42
N LYS A 267 2.75 -23.05 5.84
CA LYS A 267 3.89 -22.96 4.93
C LYS A 267 5.21 -23.35 5.60
N ALA A 268 6.23 -23.62 4.78
CA ALA A 268 7.61 -23.78 5.20
C ALA A 268 8.44 -22.59 4.70
N GLY A 269 8.68 -21.61 5.58
CA GLY A 269 9.43 -20.40 5.31
C GLY A 269 10.94 -20.64 5.17
N GLY A 270 11.54 -20.11 4.12
CA GLY A 270 12.97 -20.24 3.82
C GLY A 270 13.36 -21.59 3.21
N LYS A 271 14.22 -21.55 2.19
CA LYS A 271 14.61 -22.74 1.39
C LYS A 271 15.14 -23.90 2.24
N ALA A 272 15.83 -23.61 3.33
CA ALA A 272 16.37 -24.61 4.24
C ALA A 272 15.28 -25.46 4.92
N ASN A 273 14.04 -24.95 5.02
CA ASN A 273 12.95 -25.59 5.75
C ASN A 273 11.94 -26.33 4.86
N TRP A 274 12.03 -26.22 3.53
CA TRP A 274 11.05 -26.79 2.60
C TRP A 274 10.83 -28.30 2.77
N HIS A 275 11.90 -29.04 3.10
CA HIS A 275 11.84 -30.48 3.34
C HIS A 275 10.99 -30.89 4.55
N LYS A 276 10.61 -29.96 5.43
CA LYS A 276 9.84 -30.23 6.65
C LYS A 276 8.35 -30.46 6.39
N MET A 277 7.82 -30.07 5.23
CA MET A 277 6.38 -30.12 4.97
C MET A 277 5.80 -31.54 5.07
N ASP A 278 6.51 -32.55 4.57
CA ASP A 278 6.10 -33.95 4.69
C ASP A 278 5.94 -34.38 6.16
N GLU A 279 6.80 -33.89 7.04
CA GLU A 279 6.75 -34.21 8.46
C GLU A 279 5.64 -33.45 9.19
N VAL A 280 5.34 -32.22 8.78
CA VAL A 280 4.15 -31.48 9.25
C VAL A 280 2.88 -32.27 8.92
N ILE A 281 2.72 -32.74 7.68
CA ILE A 281 1.55 -33.53 7.26
C ILE A 281 1.42 -34.77 8.13
N LYS A 282 2.51 -35.53 8.34
CA LYS A 282 2.49 -36.71 9.21
C LYS A 282 2.07 -36.39 10.65
N LYS A 283 2.55 -35.28 11.22
CA LYS A 283 2.17 -34.85 12.58
C LYS A 283 0.68 -34.52 12.68
N VAL A 284 0.14 -33.79 11.71
CA VAL A 284 -1.29 -33.45 11.66
C VAL A 284 -2.15 -34.70 11.50
N GLU A 285 -1.80 -35.61 10.60
CA GLU A 285 -2.52 -36.87 10.40
C GLU A 285 -2.44 -37.78 11.63
N ALA A 286 -1.29 -37.85 12.31
CA ALA A 286 -1.15 -38.59 13.56
C ALA A 286 -2.03 -37.99 14.69
N ALA A 287 -2.09 -36.66 14.80
CA ALA A 287 -2.97 -35.99 15.75
C ALA A 287 -4.45 -36.22 15.45
N ARG A 288 -4.85 -36.20 14.17
CA ARG A 288 -6.21 -36.55 13.71
C ARG A 288 -6.57 -38.00 14.03
N ALA A 289 -5.65 -38.93 13.81
CA ALA A 289 -5.84 -40.34 14.17
C ALA A 289 -6.02 -40.56 15.69
N GLN A 290 -5.51 -39.64 16.53
CA GLN A 290 -5.74 -39.62 17.98
C GLN A 290 -7.05 -38.93 18.38
N GLY A 291 -7.86 -38.47 17.41
CA GLY A 291 -9.16 -37.85 17.64
C GLY A 291 -9.14 -36.32 17.74
N LEU A 292 -8.00 -35.67 17.56
CA LEU A 292 -7.93 -34.20 17.53
C LEU A 292 -8.48 -33.67 16.20
N LYS A 293 -9.25 -32.59 16.25
CA LYS A 293 -9.81 -31.92 15.06
C LYS A 293 -8.87 -30.81 14.63
N ILE A 294 -7.88 -31.14 13.80
CA ILE A 294 -6.89 -30.17 13.31
C ILE A 294 -7.09 -29.93 11.82
N THR A 295 -7.20 -28.69 11.38
CA THR A 295 -7.29 -28.27 9.98
C THR A 295 -6.15 -27.32 9.62
N ALA A 296 -6.03 -26.96 8.35
CA ALA A 296 -5.11 -25.94 7.88
C ALA A 296 -5.66 -25.29 6.61
N ASP A 297 -5.35 -24.01 6.41
CA ASP A 297 -5.56 -23.30 5.16
C ASP A 297 -4.22 -22.91 4.51
N MET A 298 -4.28 -22.47 3.26
CA MET A 298 -3.15 -21.88 2.55
C MET A 298 -3.65 -20.93 1.46
N TYR A 299 -2.84 -19.93 1.14
CA TYR A 299 -2.97 -19.17 -0.10
C TYR A 299 -2.09 -19.79 -1.19
N THR A 300 -2.51 -19.69 -2.45
CA THR A 300 -1.85 -20.39 -3.59
C THR A 300 -0.69 -19.60 -4.20
N TYR A 301 0.16 -19.00 -3.36
CA TYR A 301 1.31 -18.21 -3.79
C TYR A 301 2.58 -18.61 -3.02
N PRO A 302 3.76 -18.59 -3.65
CA PRO A 302 5.02 -18.93 -2.99
C PRO A 302 5.63 -17.78 -2.16
N ALA A 303 4.95 -16.64 -2.07
CA ALA A 303 5.40 -15.44 -1.36
C ALA A 303 4.38 -15.04 -0.29
N GLY A 304 4.85 -14.72 0.91
CA GLY A 304 4.04 -14.11 1.96
C GLY A 304 4.12 -12.59 1.94
N ALA A 305 3.26 -11.95 2.72
CA ALA A 305 3.23 -10.50 2.92
C ALA A 305 2.98 -10.19 4.40
N THR A 306 3.81 -9.33 4.97
CA THR A 306 3.66 -8.86 6.36
C THR A 306 4.44 -7.55 6.54
N GLY A 307 4.37 -6.97 7.74
CA GLY A 307 5.14 -5.78 8.10
C GLY A 307 6.64 -6.05 8.14
N LEU A 308 7.44 -5.05 7.72
CA LEU A 308 8.90 -5.15 7.73
C LEU A 308 9.49 -5.19 9.14
N ASP A 309 8.69 -4.88 10.15
CA ASP A 309 9.02 -5.07 11.57
C ASP A 309 9.29 -6.53 11.93
N ALA A 310 8.66 -7.49 11.25
CA ALA A 310 8.91 -8.92 11.41
C ALA A 310 10.32 -9.37 10.97
N ALA A 311 11.07 -8.48 10.30
CA ALA A 311 12.48 -8.68 10.00
C ALA A 311 13.39 -8.45 11.23
N MET A 312 12.86 -7.97 12.37
CA MET A 312 13.67 -7.57 13.53
C MET A 312 13.43 -8.46 14.76
N PRO A 313 14.46 -8.63 15.61
CA PRO A 313 14.35 -9.43 16.84
C PRO A 313 13.21 -8.94 17.76
N PRO A 314 12.32 -9.82 18.28
CA PRO A 314 11.14 -9.41 19.04
C PRO A 314 11.42 -8.52 20.25
N TRP A 315 12.56 -8.67 20.95
CA TRP A 315 12.90 -7.88 22.13
C TRP A 315 12.98 -6.37 21.84
N VAL A 316 13.30 -5.98 20.59
CA VAL A 316 13.41 -4.56 20.26
C VAL A 316 12.04 -3.87 20.27
N GLN A 317 10.97 -4.64 20.05
CA GLN A 317 9.58 -4.19 19.91
C GLN A 317 8.82 -4.12 21.24
N GLU A 318 9.40 -4.65 22.32
CA GLU A 318 8.81 -4.69 23.67
C GLU A 318 8.38 -3.28 24.13
N GLY A 319 7.21 -3.14 24.74
CA GLY A 319 6.68 -1.84 25.16
C GLY A 319 6.11 -1.00 24.00
N GLY A 320 5.98 -1.60 22.81
CA GLY A 320 5.24 -1.06 21.68
C GLY A 320 6.03 -0.05 20.84
N LEU A 321 5.37 0.48 19.81
CA LEU A 321 5.99 1.29 18.75
C LEU A 321 6.84 2.47 19.27
N LYS A 322 6.37 3.19 20.31
CA LYS A 322 7.09 4.34 20.87
C LYS A 322 8.42 3.92 21.52
N GLN A 323 8.43 2.81 22.27
CA GLN A 323 9.67 2.29 22.87
C GLN A 323 10.58 1.67 21.83
N TRP A 324 10.02 0.98 20.86
CA TRP A 324 10.76 0.44 19.73
C TRP A 324 11.53 1.54 18.97
N ILE A 325 10.84 2.62 18.58
CA ILE A 325 11.47 3.79 17.95
C ILE A 325 12.54 4.40 18.86
N LYS A 326 12.30 4.47 20.17
CA LYS A 326 13.28 4.98 21.15
C LYS A 326 14.54 4.11 21.17
N ARG A 327 14.41 2.78 21.24
CA ARG A 327 15.53 1.83 21.20
C ARG A 327 16.32 1.98 19.91
N LEU A 328 15.66 2.08 18.76
CA LEU A 328 16.31 2.23 17.46
C LEU A 328 17.04 3.57 17.25
N LYS A 329 16.92 4.55 18.16
CA LYS A 329 17.74 5.76 18.15
C LYS A 329 19.14 5.54 18.74
N ASP A 330 19.31 4.53 19.59
CA ASP A 330 20.59 4.19 20.20
C ASP A 330 21.48 3.43 19.20
N SER A 331 22.71 3.91 18.99
CA SER A 331 23.63 3.31 18.03
C SER A 331 24.07 1.89 18.40
N ALA A 332 24.30 1.60 19.68
CA ALA A 332 24.73 0.27 20.12
C ALA A 332 23.61 -0.75 19.95
N ILE A 333 22.37 -0.36 20.26
CA ILE A 333 21.17 -1.18 20.02
C ILE A 333 21.03 -1.45 18.52
N ARG A 334 21.20 -0.43 17.65
CA ARG A 334 21.11 -0.63 16.20
C ARG A 334 22.13 -1.63 15.66
N GLU A 335 23.37 -1.55 16.10
CA GLU A 335 24.41 -2.49 15.66
C GLU A 335 24.12 -3.92 16.14
N ARG A 336 23.57 -4.06 17.35
CA ARG A 336 23.09 -5.36 17.85
C ARG A 336 21.95 -5.90 16.98
N VAL A 337 20.93 -5.09 16.70
CA VAL A 337 19.80 -5.48 15.85
C VAL A 337 20.28 -5.90 14.47
N LYS A 338 21.15 -5.11 13.82
CA LYS A 338 21.70 -5.44 12.50
C LYS A 338 22.41 -6.80 12.49
N ARG A 339 23.22 -7.06 13.53
CA ARG A 339 23.90 -8.34 13.68
C ARG A 339 22.91 -9.49 13.83
N GLU A 340 21.91 -9.34 14.69
CA GLU A 340 20.89 -10.38 14.92
C GLU A 340 20.02 -10.62 13.67
N MET A 341 19.69 -9.58 12.90
CA MET A 341 18.96 -9.72 11.61
C MET A 341 19.74 -10.52 10.56
N THR A 342 21.07 -10.56 10.64
CA THR A 342 21.94 -11.23 9.66
C THR A 342 22.55 -12.52 10.18
N THR A 343 22.27 -12.89 11.43
CA THR A 343 22.78 -14.10 12.05
C THR A 343 21.69 -15.16 12.07
N PRO A 344 21.92 -16.36 11.48
CA PRO A 344 21.00 -17.48 11.60
C PRO A 344 20.71 -17.80 13.07
N THR A 345 19.45 -18.03 13.40
CA THR A 345 19.01 -18.30 14.77
C THR A 345 17.71 -19.08 14.78
N ASP A 346 17.51 -19.87 15.84
CA ASP A 346 16.26 -20.58 16.12
C ASP A 346 15.49 -19.92 17.28
N GLN A 347 15.98 -18.80 17.80
CA GLN A 347 15.40 -18.12 18.96
C GLN A 347 14.18 -17.28 18.61
N TRP A 348 14.05 -16.83 17.36
CA TRP A 348 12.90 -16.09 16.82
C TRP A 348 12.84 -16.28 15.31
N GLU A 349 11.70 -15.98 14.68
CA GLU A 349 11.56 -16.14 13.23
C GLU A 349 12.20 -14.96 12.48
N ASN A 350 13.31 -15.22 11.81
CA ASN A 350 14.01 -14.21 11.03
C ASN A 350 13.53 -14.20 9.56
N LEU A 351 12.43 -13.49 9.30
CA LEU A 351 11.86 -13.39 7.95
C LEU A 351 12.78 -12.70 6.93
N PHE A 352 13.73 -11.87 7.39
CA PHE A 352 14.73 -11.27 6.51
C PHE A 352 15.68 -12.32 5.93
N LEU A 353 16.17 -13.25 6.76
CA LEU A 353 16.96 -14.38 6.28
C LEU A 353 16.11 -15.39 5.52
N ALA A 354 14.86 -15.62 5.94
CA ALA A 354 13.96 -16.56 5.26
C ALA A 354 13.62 -16.12 3.82
N ALA A 355 13.57 -14.81 3.56
CA ALA A 355 13.45 -14.26 2.20
C ALA A 355 14.66 -14.61 1.30
N GLY A 356 15.80 -14.98 1.90
CA GLY A 356 17.02 -15.43 1.23
C GLY A 356 17.84 -14.32 0.57
N SER A 357 17.20 -13.24 0.11
CA SER A 357 17.84 -12.09 -0.49
C SER A 357 16.94 -10.85 -0.33
N PRO A 358 17.49 -9.64 -0.08
CA PRO A 358 16.72 -8.39 -0.06
C PRO A 358 15.99 -8.05 -1.38
N GLU A 359 16.42 -8.66 -2.48
CA GLU A 359 15.82 -8.63 -3.82
C GLU A 359 14.47 -9.35 -3.84
N ASN A 360 14.25 -10.29 -2.93
CA ASN A 360 12.99 -11.01 -2.77
C ASN A 360 12.02 -10.29 -1.81
N VAL A 361 12.41 -9.15 -1.24
CA VAL A 361 11.58 -8.37 -0.31
C VAL A 361 10.99 -7.18 -1.06
N LEU A 362 9.76 -7.32 -1.55
CA LEU A 362 9.03 -6.25 -2.24
C LEU A 362 8.32 -5.33 -1.25
N LEU A 363 8.50 -4.02 -1.37
CA LEU A 363 7.81 -3.03 -0.56
C LEU A 363 6.49 -2.65 -1.26
N VAL A 364 5.36 -3.02 -0.67
CA VAL A 364 4.04 -2.89 -1.31
C VAL A 364 3.18 -1.76 -0.74
N GLU A 365 3.41 -1.34 0.50
CA GLU A 365 2.59 -0.31 1.15
C GLU A 365 3.38 0.50 2.18
N PHE A 366 3.04 1.79 2.32
CA PHE A 366 3.58 2.66 3.36
C PHE A 366 2.50 3.59 3.92
N LYS A 367 2.41 3.67 5.27
CA LYS A 367 1.58 4.68 5.96
C LYS A 367 2.11 6.10 5.86
N ASN A 368 3.42 6.26 5.61
CA ASN A 368 4.07 7.56 5.51
C ASN A 368 4.15 7.98 4.04
N ASP A 369 3.54 9.11 3.70
CA ASP A 369 3.54 9.67 2.34
C ASP A 369 4.95 9.83 1.76
N ALA A 370 5.94 10.18 2.60
CA ALA A 370 7.32 10.33 2.17
C ALA A 370 7.99 9.00 1.73
N LEU A 371 7.38 7.85 2.07
CA LEU A 371 7.88 6.52 1.72
C LEU A 371 7.07 5.88 0.59
N LYS A 372 5.85 6.35 0.28
CA LYS A 372 5.01 5.82 -0.81
C LYS A 372 5.71 5.76 -2.19
N PRO A 373 6.62 6.68 -2.57
CA PRO A 373 7.38 6.54 -3.82
C PRO A 373 8.27 5.29 -3.90
N LEU A 374 8.47 4.58 -2.78
CA LEU A 374 9.21 3.33 -2.72
C LEU A 374 8.33 2.10 -2.98
N THR A 375 7.01 2.26 -3.09
CA THR A 375 6.10 1.16 -3.42
C THR A 375 6.45 0.54 -4.76
N GLY A 376 6.45 -0.80 -4.82
CA GLY A 376 6.84 -1.57 -6.00
C GLY A 376 8.35 -1.75 -6.14
N LYS A 377 9.16 -1.24 -5.21
CA LYS A 377 10.62 -1.48 -5.18
C LYS A 377 10.98 -2.59 -4.20
N THR A 378 12.03 -3.32 -4.52
CA THR A 378 12.66 -4.27 -3.61
C THR A 378 13.46 -3.54 -2.52
N LEU A 379 13.64 -4.18 -1.38
CA LEU A 379 14.49 -3.66 -0.30
C LEU A 379 15.92 -3.42 -0.80
N ALA A 380 16.43 -4.27 -1.69
CA ALA A 380 17.73 -4.09 -2.34
C ALA A 380 17.82 -2.82 -3.19
N GLU A 381 16.79 -2.51 -3.98
CA GLU A 381 16.73 -1.26 -4.77
C GLU A 381 16.71 -0.04 -3.86
N VAL A 382 15.89 -0.05 -2.81
CA VAL A 382 15.83 1.07 -1.86
C VAL A 382 17.15 1.23 -1.11
N ALA A 383 17.82 0.14 -0.77
CA ALA A 383 19.13 0.17 -0.12
C ALA A 383 20.19 0.83 -1.02
N ARG A 384 20.22 0.46 -2.30
CA ARG A 384 21.09 1.09 -3.31
C ARG A 384 20.78 2.57 -3.49
N MET A 385 19.50 2.94 -3.62
CA MET A 385 19.07 4.34 -3.75
C MET A 385 19.54 5.21 -2.56
N ARG A 386 19.66 4.62 -1.38
CA ARG A 386 20.04 5.33 -0.14
C ARG A 386 21.52 5.23 0.21
N GLY A 387 22.32 4.50 -0.58
CA GLY A 387 23.71 4.20 -0.25
C GLY A 387 23.87 3.49 1.10
N LYS A 388 22.89 2.65 1.49
CA LYS A 388 22.85 1.91 2.76
C LYS A 388 22.83 0.41 2.53
N SER A 389 23.12 -0.37 3.57
CA SER A 389 22.90 -1.81 3.53
C SER A 389 21.39 -2.12 3.63
N PRO A 390 20.93 -3.29 3.14
CA PRO A 390 19.53 -3.69 3.24
C PRO A 390 19.01 -3.78 4.69
N GLU A 391 19.83 -4.24 5.64
CA GLU A 391 19.46 -4.28 7.06
C GLU A 391 19.30 -2.86 7.62
N GLU A 392 20.22 -1.95 7.24
CA GLU A 392 20.11 -0.56 7.62
C GLU A 392 18.87 0.08 6.98
N THR A 393 18.50 -0.31 5.75
CA THR A 393 17.33 0.20 5.02
C THR A 393 16.02 -0.33 5.58
N ALA A 394 15.94 -1.62 5.92
CA ALA A 394 14.78 -2.24 6.56
C ALA A 394 14.47 -1.59 7.91
N ARG A 395 15.50 -1.06 8.56
CA ARG A 395 15.40 -0.30 9.81
C ARG A 395 15.08 1.18 9.62
N ILE A 396 15.19 1.73 8.40
CA ILE A 396 15.25 3.17 8.16
C ILE A 396 14.03 3.68 7.39
N ALA A 397 13.08 4.17 8.19
CA ALA A 397 12.38 5.43 7.94
C ALA A 397 13.22 6.66 8.39
N ARG A 398 14.53 6.51 8.66
CA ARG A 398 15.46 7.52 9.23
C ARG A 398 15.60 8.82 8.44
N GLU A 399 15.53 8.86 7.11
CA GLU A 399 15.59 10.14 6.38
C GLU A 399 14.33 10.98 6.67
N ALA A 400 13.16 10.38 6.45
CA ALA A 400 11.86 11.00 6.70
C ALA A 400 11.64 11.30 8.20
N ILE A 401 12.04 10.38 9.08
CA ILE A 401 11.99 10.56 10.53
C ILE A 401 13.00 11.62 10.97
N ARG A 402 14.23 11.67 10.44
CA ARG A 402 15.19 12.75 10.75
C ARG A 402 14.63 14.09 10.31
N LYS A 403 14.20 14.23 9.05
CA LYS A 403 13.61 15.46 8.52
C LYS A 403 12.39 15.89 9.35
N ALA A 404 11.49 14.97 9.70
CA ALA A 404 10.32 15.25 10.54
C ALA A 404 10.68 15.60 12.00
N LEU A 405 11.65 14.89 12.61
CA LEU A 405 12.06 15.12 13.99
C LEU A 405 12.89 16.39 14.14
N ASP A 406 13.76 16.69 13.18
CA ASP A 406 14.56 17.92 13.14
C ASP A 406 13.60 19.10 12.96
N SER A 407 12.64 19.03 12.05
CA SER A 407 11.68 20.10 11.75
C SER A 407 10.65 20.41 12.86
N ARG A 408 10.73 19.78 14.04
CA ARG A 408 9.84 20.07 15.19
C ARG A 408 10.09 21.44 15.83
N HIS A 409 11.30 21.98 15.69
CA HIS A 409 11.68 23.27 16.26
C HIS A 409 12.40 24.15 15.22
N PRO A 410 11.71 24.59 14.16
CA PRO A 410 12.30 25.40 13.10
C PRO A 410 12.66 26.79 13.62
N ARG A 411 13.83 27.29 13.22
CA ARG A 411 14.27 28.65 13.53
C ARG A 411 13.79 29.64 12.47
N THR A 412 13.54 30.86 12.90
CA THR A 412 13.29 32.01 12.02
C THR A 412 14.59 32.38 11.31
N LEU A 413 14.53 32.62 9.99
CA LEU A 413 15.60 33.18 9.18
C LEU A 413 15.01 34.25 8.24
N GLU A 414 15.66 35.41 8.14
CA GLU A 414 15.11 36.53 7.37
C GLU A 414 14.90 36.17 5.88
N PRO A 415 13.76 36.54 5.27
CA PRO A 415 13.57 36.40 3.82
C PRO A 415 14.65 37.16 3.03
N GLY A 416 15.00 36.64 1.86
CA GLY A 416 16.06 37.21 1.04
C GLY A 416 16.49 36.29 -0.08
N VAL A 417 17.64 36.60 -0.67
CA VAL A 417 18.26 35.81 -1.73
C VAL A 417 19.32 34.91 -1.11
N TYR A 418 19.19 33.61 -1.33
CA TYR A 418 20.10 32.61 -0.77
C TYR A 418 20.65 31.69 -1.85
N THR A 419 21.84 31.15 -1.61
CA THR A 419 22.29 29.93 -2.28
C THR A 419 21.44 28.76 -1.77
N VAL A 420 20.87 27.99 -2.68
CA VAL A 420 19.95 26.90 -2.35
C VAL A 420 20.36 25.63 -3.08
N ILE A 421 20.42 24.54 -2.32
CA ILE A 421 20.46 23.18 -2.85
C ILE A 421 19.02 22.69 -2.90
N LEU A 422 18.53 22.45 -4.10
CA LEU A 422 17.22 21.90 -4.39
C LEU A 422 17.37 20.40 -4.57
N GLU A 423 16.72 19.62 -3.71
CA GLU A 423 16.63 18.17 -3.90
C GLU A 423 15.83 17.86 -5.20
N PRO A 424 16.00 16.67 -5.80
CA PRO A 424 15.33 16.31 -7.06
C PRO A 424 13.81 16.54 -7.03
N GLN A 425 13.17 16.27 -5.89
CA GLN A 425 11.75 16.50 -5.69
C GLN A 425 11.36 17.99 -5.73
N ALA A 426 12.16 18.87 -5.11
CA ALA A 426 11.96 20.32 -5.18
C ALA A 426 12.13 20.84 -6.62
N VAL A 427 13.07 20.27 -7.37
CA VAL A 427 13.26 20.58 -8.79
C VAL A 427 12.05 20.11 -9.62
N ALA A 428 11.48 18.93 -9.32
CA ALA A 428 10.26 18.44 -9.95
C ALA A 428 9.05 19.33 -9.70
N ASP A 429 8.86 19.78 -8.47
CA ASP A 429 7.75 20.67 -8.13
C ASP A 429 7.78 21.96 -8.98
N LEU A 430 8.97 22.46 -9.29
CA LEU A 430 9.17 23.64 -10.13
C LEU A 430 9.14 23.35 -11.64
N LEU A 431 9.65 22.20 -12.09
CA LEU A 431 9.95 21.94 -13.50
C LEU A 431 9.10 20.86 -14.19
N SER A 432 8.30 20.06 -13.47
CA SER A 432 7.56 18.94 -14.08
C SER A 432 6.63 19.35 -15.23
N PHE A 433 6.14 20.59 -15.26
CA PHE A 433 5.34 21.12 -16.37
C PHE A 433 6.12 22.05 -17.30
N PHE A 434 7.39 22.32 -17.02
CA PHE A 434 8.18 23.31 -17.76
C PHE A 434 8.41 22.92 -19.21
N ALA A 435 8.50 21.61 -19.51
CA ALA A 435 8.62 21.11 -20.88
C ALA A 435 7.42 21.55 -21.76
N PHE A 436 6.21 21.68 -21.19
CA PHE A 436 5.03 22.15 -21.91
C PHE A 436 5.04 23.66 -22.18
N ALA A 437 5.93 24.43 -21.55
CA ALA A 437 6.07 25.86 -21.79
C ALA A 437 6.72 26.19 -23.15
N PHE A 438 7.31 25.20 -23.82
CA PHE A 438 7.97 25.34 -25.13
C PHE A 438 6.98 25.45 -26.31
N ASP A 439 5.73 25.86 -26.07
CA ASP A 439 4.72 26.07 -27.12
C ASP A 439 5.12 27.20 -28.08
N ALA A 440 5.26 26.88 -29.37
CA ALA A 440 5.70 27.83 -30.38
C ALA A 440 4.71 28.97 -30.60
N ARG A 441 3.40 28.68 -30.50
CA ARG A 441 2.36 29.70 -30.70
C ARG A 441 2.44 30.78 -29.63
N SER A 442 2.53 30.38 -28.38
CA SER A 442 2.65 31.31 -27.26
C SER A 442 3.95 32.11 -27.34
N ALA A 443 5.04 31.53 -27.85
CA ALA A 443 6.29 32.27 -28.10
C ALA A 443 6.12 33.32 -29.21
N ASP A 444 5.58 32.95 -30.37
CA ASP A 444 5.37 33.84 -31.51
C ASP A 444 4.39 34.99 -31.18
N GLU A 445 3.37 34.74 -30.36
CA GLU A 445 2.36 35.73 -29.96
C GLU A 445 2.80 36.64 -28.78
N GLY A 446 4.03 36.52 -28.28
CA GLY A 446 4.53 37.38 -27.19
C GLY A 446 4.03 36.98 -25.79
N ARG A 447 3.54 35.75 -25.62
CA ARG A 447 2.86 35.27 -24.40
C ARG A 447 3.69 34.28 -23.57
N SER A 448 4.93 33.96 -23.96
CA SER A 448 5.77 33.01 -23.22
C SER A 448 7.18 33.54 -22.95
N LEU A 449 7.94 32.82 -22.12
CA LEU A 449 9.34 33.13 -21.84
C LEU A 449 10.29 33.05 -23.05
N PHE A 450 9.83 32.40 -24.11
CA PHE A 450 10.57 32.23 -25.36
C PHE A 450 10.21 33.30 -26.40
N SER A 451 9.40 34.30 -26.04
CA SER A 451 9.15 35.46 -26.87
C SER A 451 10.34 36.44 -26.86
N ALA A 452 10.63 37.05 -28.01
CA ALA A 452 11.63 38.10 -28.19
C ALA A 452 11.00 39.35 -28.83
N PRO A 453 11.59 40.55 -28.65
CA PRO A 453 11.06 41.79 -29.24
C PRO A 453 10.88 41.71 -30.77
N GLY A 454 9.81 42.33 -31.28
CA GLY A 454 9.54 42.41 -32.73
C GLY A 454 8.96 41.14 -33.34
N ALA A 455 8.07 40.44 -32.63
CA ALA A 455 7.41 39.19 -33.07
C ALA A 455 8.41 38.06 -33.42
N LYS A 456 9.54 38.03 -32.70
CA LYS A 456 10.57 36.97 -32.79
C LYS A 456 10.46 36.03 -31.60
N THR A 457 11.17 34.90 -31.68
CA THR A 457 11.33 33.97 -30.56
C THR A 457 12.80 33.86 -30.17
N LYS A 458 13.06 33.37 -28.96
CA LYS A 458 14.40 33.05 -28.44
C LYS A 458 14.92 31.69 -28.92
N LEU A 459 14.31 31.13 -29.97
CA LEU A 459 14.78 29.89 -30.58
C LEU A 459 16.20 30.12 -31.13
N GLY A 460 17.14 29.26 -30.75
CA GLY A 460 18.56 29.40 -31.08
C GLY A 460 19.33 30.36 -30.16
N GLU A 461 18.73 30.88 -29.09
CA GLU A 461 19.44 31.67 -28.08
C GLU A 461 19.91 30.79 -26.91
N LYS A 462 21.08 31.13 -26.34
CA LYS A 462 21.61 30.52 -25.11
C LYS A 462 21.12 31.28 -23.90
N ILE A 463 20.02 30.81 -23.32
CA ILE A 463 19.39 31.45 -22.15
C ILE A 463 19.48 30.61 -20.87
N PHE A 464 19.92 29.36 -20.99
CA PHE A 464 20.15 28.46 -19.86
C PHE A 464 21.66 28.19 -19.70
N ASP A 465 22.06 27.74 -18.50
CA ASP A 465 23.44 27.29 -18.24
C ASP A 465 23.86 26.24 -19.27
N GLN A 466 25.08 26.37 -19.81
CA GLN A 466 25.58 25.52 -20.89
C GLN A 466 25.63 24.03 -20.54
N ARG A 467 25.58 23.68 -19.25
CA ARG A 467 25.56 22.29 -18.80
C ARG A 467 24.18 21.66 -18.90
N ILE A 468 23.11 22.45 -19.07
CA ILE A 468 21.73 21.96 -19.06
C ILE A 468 21.31 21.41 -20.41
N ASN A 469 20.80 20.19 -20.40
CA ASN A 469 20.03 19.58 -21.48
C ASN A 469 18.64 19.23 -20.95
N LEU A 470 17.59 19.69 -21.63
CA LEU A 470 16.20 19.38 -21.31
C LEU A 470 15.55 18.75 -22.54
N TYR A 471 15.06 17.53 -22.42
CA TYR A 471 14.53 16.77 -23.55
C TYR A 471 13.39 15.84 -23.15
N SER A 472 12.69 15.34 -24.16
CA SER A 472 11.74 14.23 -24.04
C SER A 472 12.25 13.07 -24.88
N ASP A 473 12.09 11.85 -24.38
CA ASP A 473 12.51 10.62 -25.05
C ASP A 473 11.52 9.49 -24.73
N PRO A 474 10.59 9.12 -25.62
CA PRO A 474 9.60 8.09 -25.34
C PRO A 474 10.23 6.73 -24.98
N TRP A 475 11.48 6.50 -25.36
CA TRP A 475 12.19 5.24 -25.21
C TRP A 475 13.23 5.25 -24.10
N HIS A 476 13.22 6.26 -23.23
CA HIS A 476 14.15 6.32 -22.12
C HIS A 476 13.93 5.13 -21.17
N PRO A 477 14.96 4.31 -20.86
CA PRO A 477 14.79 3.05 -20.12
C PRO A 477 14.24 3.25 -18.69
N GLU A 478 14.60 4.36 -18.05
CA GLU A 478 14.16 4.68 -16.69
C GLU A 478 12.86 5.49 -16.62
N LEU A 479 12.42 6.06 -17.75
CA LEU A 479 11.21 6.88 -17.82
C LEU A 479 10.56 6.77 -19.21
N PRO A 480 10.00 5.60 -19.56
CA PRO A 480 9.32 5.44 -20.85
C PRO A 480 8.13 6.39 -20.93
N GLY A 481 7.92 6.96 -22.12
CA GLY A 481 6.82 7.87 -22.43
C GLY A 481 5.82 7.26 -23.40
N SER A 482 4.72 7.97 -23.66
CA SER A 482 3.75 7.58 -24.69
C SER A 482 4.42 7.49 -26.08
N GLN A 483 4.01 6.50 -26.88
CA GLN A 483 4.43 6.37 -28.30
C GLN A 483 3.92 7.52 -29.18
N SER A 484 2.92 8.27 -28.71
CA SER A 484 2.32 9.38 -29.43
C SER A 484 2.23 10.62 -28.54
N ALA A 485 2.65 11.75 -29.10
CA ALA A 485 2.48 13.07 -28.54
C ALA A 485 1.10 13.65 -28.89
N GLN A 486 0.85 14.89 -28.44
CA GLN A 486 -0.40 15.61 -28.70
C GLN A 486 -0.78 15.61 -30.19
N ALA A 487 -2.09 15.54 -30.47
CA ALA A 487 -2.65 15.47 -31.82
C ALA A 487 -2.18 14.25 -32.66
N GLY A 488 -1.86 13.13 -31.99
CA GLY A 488 -1.53 11.86 -32.65
C GLY A 488 -0.21 11.89 -33.40
N ILE A 489 0.69 12.83 -33.10
CA ILE A 489 2.02 12.90 -33.72
C ILE A 489 2.88 11.79 -33.09
N PRO A 490 3.61 10.97 -33.87
CA PRO A 490 4.54 9.99 -33.30
C PRO A 490 5.55 10.68 -32.39
N ALA A 491 5.68 10.19 -31.15
CA ALA A 491 6.67 10.72 -30.22
C ALA A 491 8.07 10.28 -30.65
N GLN A 492 9.05 11.16 -30.48
CA GLN A 492 10.46 10.87 -30.75
C GLN A 492 11.34 11.62 -29.75
N LYS A 493 12.60 11.22 -29.64
CA LYS A 493 13.56 11.95 -28.82
C LYS A 493 13.74 13.37 -29.37
N ILE A 494 13.50 14.38 -28.53
CA ILE A 494 13.61 15.79 -28.91
C ILE A 494 14.20 16.62 -27.77
N TYR A 495 15.26 17.38 -28.08
CA TYR A 495 15.83 18.36 -27.17
C TYR A 495 15.07 19.67 -27.26
N LEU A 496 14.50 20.09 -26.14
CA LEU A 496 13.92 21.43 -25.97
C LEU A 496 15.05 22.42 -25.68
N VAL A 497 16.00 22.00 -24.83
CA VAL A 497 17.25 22.70 -24.54
C VAL A 497 18.41 21.76 -24.75
N ARG A 498 19.44 22.18 -25.49
CA ARG A 498 20.70 21.44 -25.63
C ARG A 498 21.88 22.34 -25.33
N ASN A 499 22.71 21.96 -24.36
CA ASN A 499 23.86 22.73 -23.90
C ASN A 499 23.53 24.23 -23.65
N GLY A 500 22.41 24.48 -22.97
CA GLY A 500 21.92 25.82 -22.65
C GLY A 500 21.18 26.57 -23.77
N LEU A 501 21.20 26.04 -25.00
CA LEU A 501 20.54 26.61 -26.19
C LEU A 501 19.07 26.17 -26.26
N VAL A 502 18.14 27.09 -26.52
CA VAL A 502 16.75 26.72 -26.89
C VAL A 502 16.77 26.11 -28.29
N GLU A 503 16.68 24.79 -28.37
CA GLU A 503 16.87 24.07 -29.64
C GLU A 503 15.56 23.90 -30.41
N ASN A 504 14.46 23.60 -29.72
CA ASN A 504 13.17 23.39 -30.35
C ASN A 504 12.04 24.10 -29.59
N LEU A 505 11.04 24.57 -30.36
CA LEU A 505 9.72 24.91 -29.86
C LEU A 505 8.70 23.92 -30.45
N ILE A 506 7.63 23.66 -29.72
CA ILE A 506 6.61 22.69 -30.09
C ILE A 506 5.58 23.35 -31.00
N TYR A 507 5.52 22.87 -32.24
CA TYR A 507 4.51 23.28 -33.22
C TYR A 507 3.38 22.25 -33.27
N SER A 508 2.19 22.62 -32.79
CA SER A 508 0.97 21.84 -33.05
C SER A 508 0.67 21.77 -34.54
N ARG A 509 -0.09 20.76 -35.00
CA ARG A 509 -0.51 20.65 -36.42
C ARG A 509 -1.13 21.95 -36.96
N PHE A 510 -1.98 22.60 -36.15
CA PHE A 510 -2.61 23.86 -36.51
C PHE A 510 -1.58 25.00 -36.68
N TRP A 511 -0.67 25.18 -35.71
CA TRP A 511 0.28 26.28 -35.77
C TRP A 511 1.39 26.06 -36.81
N ALA A 512 1.82 24.81 -36.98
CA ALA A 512 2.70 24.36 -38.05
C ALA A 512 2.16 24.77 -39.42
N GLN A 513 0.88 24.49 -39.69
CA GLN A 513 0.19 24.88 -40.92
C GLN A 513 0.18 26.41 -41.12
N GLN A 514 -0.17 27.19 -40.08
CA GLN A 514 -0.18 28.65 -40.14
C GLN A 514 1.20 29.27 -40.43
N LYS A 515 2.27 28.60 -40.02
CA LYS A 515 3.66 29.07 -40.16
C LYS A 515 4.41 28.43 -41.34
N GLY A 516 3.76 27.53 -42.09
CA GLY A 516 4.42 26.78 -43.18
C GLY A 516 5.58 25.90 -42.68
N LYS A 517 5.43 25.29 -41.51
CA LYS A 517 6.42 24.39 -40.88
C LYS A 517 5.86 22.98 -40.72
N GLU A 518 6.74 22.01 -40.50
CA GLU A 518 6.35 20.68 -40.05
C GLU A 518 5.95 20.71 -38.56
N PRO A 519 4.92 19.94 -38.16
CA PRO A 519 4.56 19.81 -36.76
C PRO A 519 5.65 19.09 -35.98
N THR A 520 5.88 19.56 -34.75
CA THR A 520 6.91 19.01 -33.85
C THR A 520 6.21 18.26 -32.72
N PRO A 521 6.60 17.01 -32.40
CA PRO A 521 5.97 16.27 -31.31
C PRO A 521 6.19 16.97 -29.98
N GLY A 522 5.11 17.18 -29.23
CA GLY A 522 5.20 17.65 -27.85
C GLY A 522 5.89 16.64 -26.93
N PRO A 523 6.40 17.08 -25.77
CA PRO A 523 7.04 16.18 -24.81
C PRO A 523 6.03 15.17 -24.25
N VAL A 524 6.47 13.92 -24.11
CA VAL A 524 5.70 12.81 -23.49
C VAL A 524 6.24 12.44 -22.10
N ASN A 525 7.39 13.01 -21.75
CA ASN A 525 8.07 12.94 -20.45
C ASN A 525 9.04 14.14 -20.36
N GLY A 526 9.52 14.45 -19.16
CA GLY A 526 10.49 15.52 -18.92
C GLY A 526 11.79 14.96 -18.35
N ILE A 527 12.89 15.14 -19.07
CA ILE A 527 14.22 14.65 -18.69
C ILE A 527 15.19 15.83 -18.71
N MET A 528 15.89 16.05 -17.60
CA MET A 528 16.96 17.05 -17.49
C MET A 528 18.28 16.36 -17.14
N GLU A 529 19.30 16.58 -17.96
CA GLU A 529 20.63 15.99 -17.78
C GLU A 529 21.72 17.05 -17.86
N SER A 530 22.83 16.79 -17.15
CA SER A 530 24.02 17.61 -17.22
C SER A 530 24.99 17.10 -18.29
N SER A 531 25.60 17.99 -19.06
CA SER A 531 26.79 17.67 -19.87
C SER A 531 28.09 17.64 -19.04
N ALA A 532 28.03 17.99 -17.75
CA ALA A 532 29.14 17.85 -16.81
C ALA A 532 28.93 16.64 -15.87
N PRO A 533 30.00 16.10 -15.25
CA PRO A 533 29.86 15.02 -14.27
C PRO A 533 28.92 15.42 -13.12
N PRO A 534 27.98 14.54 -12.71
CA PRO A 534 27.03 14.83 -11.66
C PRO A 534 27.71 14.95 -10.29
N VAL A 535 27.18 15.84 -9.44
CA VAL A 535 27.65 16.07 -8.07
C VAL A 535 26.60 15.58 -7.07
N SER A 536 27.00 14.88 -6.00
CA SER A 536 26.03 14.43 -4.99
C SER A 536 25.52 15.59 -4.12
N VAL A 537 24.34 15.44 -3.52
CA VAL A 537 23.78 16.45 -2.60
C VAL A 537 24.70 16.66 -1.40
N GLU A 538 25.37 15.63 -0.89
CA GLU A 538 26.34 15.73 0.21
C GLU A 538 27.54 16.60 -0.18
N GLU A 539 28.03 16.46 -1.40
CA GLU A 539 29.14 17.26 -1.90
C GLU A 539 28.70 18.71 -2.16
N MET A 540 27.48 18.93 -2.67
CA MET A 540 26.88 20.27 -2.75
C MET A 540 26.79 20.92 -1.36
N ILE A 541 26.35 20.17 -0.34
CA ILE A 541 26.30 20.65 1.05
C ILE A 541 27.70 20.98 1.54
N ARG A 542 28.67 20.05 1.39
CA ARG A 542 30.06 20.19 1.86
C ARG A 542 30.76 21.44 1.30
N THR A 543 30.45 21.79 0.05
CA THR A 543 31.01 22.95 -0.65
C THR A 543 30.21 24.25 -0.45
N THR A 544 29.16 24.22 0.37
CA THR A 544 28.33 25.40 0.65
C THR A 544 28.80 26.10 1.93
N ALA A 545 29.30 27.33 1.77
CA ALA A 545 29.71 28.16 2.90
C ALA A 545 28.50 28.62 3.72
N ARG A 546 27.46 29.15 3.07
CA ARG A 546 26.16 29.51 3.66
C ARG A 546 25.07 29.30 2.63
N GLY A 547 23.96 28.68 3.03
CA GLY A 547 22.84 28.44 2.11
C GLY A 547 21.70 27.68 2.75
N LEU A 548 20.77 27.21 1.92
CA LEU A 548 19.62 26.41 2.34
C LEU A 548 19.56 25.10 1.57
N LEU A 549 19.14 24.03 2.23
CA LEU A 549 18.68 22.80 1.59
C LEU A 549 17.15 22.85 1.54
N GLY A 550 16.58 22.79 0.34
CA GLY A 550 15.13 22.77 0.11
C GLY A 550 14.68 21.42 -0.43
N GLY A 551 13.76 20.76 0.29
CA GLY A 551 13.28 19.43 -0.10
C GLY A 551 12.04 19.41 -0.98
N ARG A 552 11.15 20.39 -0.85
CA ARG A 552 9.85 20.39 -1.55
C ARG A 552 9.23 21.78 -1.65
N PHE A 553 8.38 21.96 -2.67
CA PHE A 553 7.54 23.14 -2.82
C PHE A 553 6.05 22.78 -2.97
N TRP A 554 5.18 23.71 -2.61
CA TRP A 554 3.73 23.51 -2.58
C TRP A 554 2.97 24.82 -2.84
N HIS A 555 1.71 24.73 -3.27
CA HIS A 555 0.86 25.86 -3.65
C HIS A 555 1.50 26.74 -4.74
N ILE A 556 2.04 26.11 -5.78
CA ILE A 556 2.79 26.82 -6.82
C ILE A 556 1.81 27.46 -7.80
N ARG A 557 1.99 28.76 -8.08
CA ARG A 557 1.18 29.52 -9.02
C ARG A 557 2.09 30.33 -9.94
N THR A 558 1.71 30.41 -11.22
CA THR A 558 2.38 31.29 -12.18
C THR A 558 1.95 32.73 -11.92
N VAL A 559 2.91 33.61 -11.63
CA VAL A 559 2.71 35.05 -11.46
C VAL A 559 2.88 35.76 -12.80
N ASP A 560 3.94 35.43 -13.54
CA ASP A 560 4.20 35.99 -14.87
C ASP A 560 4.71 34.90 -15.83
N PRO A 561 3.93 34.51 -16.85
CA PRO A 561 4.33 33.50 -17.83
C PRO A 561 5.45 33.96 -18.77
N ARG A 562 5.70 35.27 -18.93
CA ARG A 562 6.78 35.79 -19.81
C ARG A 562 8.16 35.68 -19.17
N THR A 563 8.22 35.59 -17.86
CA THR A 563 9.47 35.38 -17.12
C THR A 563 9.49 34.03 -16.42
N ALA A 564 8.45 33.21 -16.60
CA ALA A 564 8.21 31.99 -15.82
C ALA A 564 8.40 32.26 -14.31
N LEU A 565 7.87 33.38 -13.83
CA LEU A 565 7.90 33.75 -12.42
C LEU A 565 6.85 32.93 -11.68
N LEU A 566 7.32 32.08 -10.77
CA LEU A 566 6.50 31.23 -9.93
C LEU A 566 6.48 31.78 -8.50
N THR A 567 5.33 31.69 -7.86
CA THR A 567 5.18 31.89 -6.42
C THR A 567 4.71 30.62 -5.77
N GLY A 568 5.08 30.39 -4.51
CA GLY A 568 4.65 29.22 -3.76
C GLY A 568 5.24 29.22 -2.35
N LEU A 569 5.18 28.05 -1.72
CA LEU A 569 5.66 27.81 -0.36
C LEU A 569 6.70 26.69 -0.37
N THR A 570 7.72 26.79 0.48
CA THR A 570 8.52 25.60 0.84
C THR A 570 7.68 24.68 1.73
N ARG A 571 7.88 23.38 1.62
CA ARG A 571 7.17 22.36 2.42
C ARG A 571 8.10 21.20 2.77
N ASP A 572 7.73 20.41 3.77
CA ASP A 572 8.46 19.21 4.20
C ASP A 572 9.93 19.44 4.63
N GLY A 573 10.22 20.65 5.11
CA GLY A 573 11.47 21.05 5.74
C GLY A 573 12.42 21.84 4.84
N VAL A 574 12.98 22.90 5.40
CA VAL A 574 14.09 23.69 4.85
C VAL A 574 15.19 23.71 5.89
N TRP A 575 16.46 23.52 5.50
CA TRP A 575 17.56 23.46 6.45
C TRP A 575 18.64 24.48 6.16
N TYR A 576 19.12 25.16 7.19
CA TYR A 576 20.24 26.07 7.10
C TYR A 576 21.55 25.30 6.98
N ILE A 577 22.35 25.66 5.98
CA ILE A 577 23.70 25.14 5.77
C ILE A 577 24.69 26.23 6.13
N GLU A 578 25.69 25.88 6.94
CA GLU A 578 26.86 26.72 7.19
C GLU A 578 28.12 25.87 7.29
N ASN A 579 29.20 26.33 6.65
CA ASN A 579 30.52 25.69 6.62
C ASN A 579 30.48 24.21 6.25
N GLY A 580 29.72 23.87 5.19
CA GLY A 580 29.67 22.52 4.68
C GLY A 580 28.76 21.55 5.44
N LYS A 581 27.93 22.05 6.38
CA LYS A 581 27.11 21.21 7.27
C LYS A 581 25.70 21.79 7.45
N ILE A 582 24.71 20.90 7.52
CA ILE A 582 23.35 21.25 7.96
C ILE A 582 23.39 21.59 9.45
N GLN A 583 22.90 22.77 9.82
CA GLN A 583 22.92 23.28 11.20
C GLN A 583 21.58 23.06 11.90
N TYR A 584 20.49 23.55 11.31
CA TYR A 584 19.15 23.51 11.91
C TYR A 584 18.05 23.66 10.85
N PRO A 585 16.84 23.16 11.12
CA PRO A 585 15.65 23.47 10.33
C PRO A 585 15.27 24.95 10.39
N VAL A 586 14.72 25.46 9.32
CA VAL A 586 14.24 26.85 9.17
C VAL A 586 12.73 26.81 8.93
N ARG A 587 12.02 27.85 9.39
CA ARG A 587 10.60 28.04 9.08
C ARG A 587 10.38 28.09 7.57
N ASN A 588 9.20 27.67 7.12
CA ASN A 588 8.85 27.72 5.70
C ASN A 588 8.87 29.15 5.18
N PHE A 589 9.19 29.29 3.90
CA PHE A 589 9.18 30.56 3.18
C PHE A 589 8.10 30.56 2.11
N ARG A 590 7.56 31.74 1.82
CA ARG A 590 7.06 32.05 0.49
C ARG A 590 8.23 32.39 -0.41
N PHE A 591 8.17 31.96 -1.67
CA PHE A 591 9.16 32.30 -2.68
C PHE A 591 8.50 32.98 -3.88
N ASN A 592 9.29 33.77 -4.60
CA ASN A 592 8.95 34.30 -5.93
C ASN A 592 10.18 34.07 -6.82
N GLN A 593 10.21 32.96 -7.55
CA GLN A 593 11.37 32.54 -8.32
C GLN A 593 11.04 32.45 -9.81
N SER A 594 11.83 33.14 -10.63
CA SER A 594 11.81 32.96 -12.08
C SER A 594 12.62 31.73 -12.47
N ILE A 595 12.02 30.81 -13.24
CA ILE A 595 12.71 29.60 -13.71
C ILE A 595 13.88 29.94 -14.65
N ILE A 596 13.71 30.94 -15.52
CA ILE A 596 14.78 31.35 -16.45
C ILE A 596 15.96 31.95 -15.69
N GLN A 597 15.72 32.73 -14.63
CA GLN A 597 16.80 33.25 -13.77
C GLN A 597 17.46 32.13 -12.95
N MET A 598 16.67 31.18 -12.45
CA MET A 598 17.17 30.04 -11.67
C MET A 598 18.13 29.17 -12.51
N LEU A 599 17.80 28.95 -13.78
CA LEU A 599 18.55 28.10 -14.70
C LEU A 599 19.51 28.88 -15.62
N ALA A 600 19.67 30.19 -15.43
CA ALA A 600 20.52 31.04 -16.25
C ALA A 600 22.02 30.71 -16.08
N PRO A 601 22.85 31.00 -17.11
CA PRO A 601 24.30 30.97 -16.97
C PRO A 601 24.77 31.79 -15.76
N GLY A 602 25.60 31.19 -14.91
CA GLY A 602 26.17 31.86 -13.73
C GLY A 602 25.33 31.76 -12.45
N ASN A 603 24.07 31.32 -12.52
CA ASN A 603 23.27 31.04 -11.31
C ASN A 603 23.31 29.55 -10.92
N VAL A 604 23.44 28.64 -11.87
CA VAL A 604 23.61 27.21 -11.58
C VAL A 604 25.06 26.95 -11.17
N GLU A 605 25.31 26.48 -9.95
CA GLU A 605 26.65 26.13 -9.50
C GLU A 605 26.97 24.66 -9.77
N MET A 606 26.06 23.76 -9.38
CA MET A 606 26.24 22.31 -9.47
C MET A 606 24.95 21.61 -9.88
N ILE A 607 25.08 20.50 -10.60
CA ILE A 607 23.97 19.67 -11.08
C ILE A 607 24.25 18.23 -10.64
N GLY A 608 23.25 17.58 -10.07
CA GLY A 608 23.33 16.18 -9.64
C GLY A 608 23.03 15.19 -10.76
N ALA A 609 23.00 13.91 -10.42
CA ALA A 609 22.48 12.88 -11.31
C ALA A 609 20.95 13.03 -11.39
N PRO A 610 20.33 12.79 -12.56
CA PRO A 610 18.87 12.78 -12.66
C PRO A 610 18.29 11.62 -11.84
N GLU A 611 17.23 11.90 -11.10
CA GLU A 611 16.48 10.89 -10.34
C GLU A 611 15.02 10.87 -10.80
N ARG A 612 14.38 9.70 -10.73
CA ARG A 612 12.97 9.56 -11.10
C ARG A 612 12.10 10.14 -9.99
N VAL A 613 11.42 11.23 -10.32
CA VAL A 613 10.61 12.05 -9.40
C VAL A 613 9.26 12.37 -10.03
N GLY A 614 8.29 12.85 -9.26
CA GLY A 614 6.99 13.28 -9.79
C GLY A 614 6.47 14.50 -9.07
N SER A 615 5.77 15.40 -9.77
CA SER A 615 5.23 16.63 -9.15
C SER A 615 4.32 16.32 -7.97
N SER A 616 4.55 17.03 -6.86
CA SER A 616 3.77 16.94 -5.64
C SER A 616 2.32 17.38 -5.81
N GLU A 617 2.09 18.48 -6.51
CA GLU A 617 0.74 18.99 -6.79
C GLU A 617 0.04 18.18 -7.89
N GLY A 618 0.81 17.47 -8.73
CA GLY A 618 0.29 16.53 -9.72
C GLY A 618 -0.02 15.14 -9.17
N GLN A 619 0.05 14.91 -7.85
CA GLN A 619 -0.12 13.61 -7.20
C GLN A 619 0.73 12.48 -7.84
N GLY A 620 1.93 12.81 -8.32
CA GLY A 620 2.80 11.83 -9.01
C GLY A 620 2.39 11.49 -10.44
N GLY A 621 1.32 12.07 -10.99
CA GLY A 621 0.81 11.84 -12.35
C GLY A 621 1.68 12.38 -13.49
N SER A 622 2.90 12.84 -13.21
CA SER A 622 3.84 13.39 -14.20
C SER A 622 5.27 13.04 -13.81
N ALA A 623 5.58 11.74 -13.85
CA ALA A 623 6.94 11.24 -13.58
C ALA A 623 7.95 11.91 -14.54
N SER A 624 9.05 12.39 -13.98
CA SER A 624 10.13 13.13 -14.63
C SER A 624 11.49 12.58 -14.16
N LEU A 625 12.55 12.80 -14.94
CA LEU A 625 13.92 12.53 -14.53
C LEU A 625 14.62 13.87 -14.36
N LEU A 626 14.80 14.29 -13.10
CA LEU A 626 15.32 15.62 -12.78
C LEU A 626 16.42 15.52 -11.74
N PRO A 627 17.51 16.29 -11.87
CA PRO A 627 18.63 16.25 -10.95
C PRO A 627 18.40 17.16 -9.74
N ALA A 628 19.19 16.95 -8.68
CA ALA A 628 19.41 17.98 -7.68
C ALA A 628 20.12 19.20 -8.31
N LEU A 629 19.83 20.40 -7.83
CA LEU A 629 20.47 21.63 -8.32
C LEU A 629 20.99 22.46 -7.16
N LYS A 630 22.24 22.93 -7.24
CA LYS A 630 22.74 24.01 -6.40
C LYS A 630 22.68 25.31 -7.20
N VAL A 631 21.86 26.25 -6.77
CA VAL A 631 21.71 27.57 -7.38
C VAL A 631 22.21 28.67 -6.44
N LYS A 632 22.89 29.67 -6.99
CA LYS A 632 23.54 30.75 -6.23
C LYS A 632 22.53 31.72 -5.63
N GLU A 633 21.47 32.02 -6.38
CA GLU A 633 20.44 33.00 -6.08
C GLU A 633 19.04 32.39 -6.26
N PHE A 634 18.36 32.17 -5.12
CA PHE A 634 16.94 31.82 -5.05
C PHE A 634 16.20 32.80 -4.13
N HIS A 635 15.04 33.30 -4.57
CA HIS A 635 14.36 34.44 -3.94
C HIS A 635 13.21 34.01 -3.01
N PHE A 636 13.42 34.19 -1.69
CA PHE A 636 12.38 34.04 -0.67
C PHE A 636 11.83 35.41 -0.25
N THR A 637 10.50 35.55 -0.18
CA THR A 637 9.83 36.85 -0.04
C THR A 637 9.22 37.12 1.32
N SER A 638 8.82 36.07 2.04
CA SER A 638 8.29 36.19 3.41
C SER A 638 8.39 34.84 4.12
N GLN A 639 8.33 34.83 5.45
CA GLN A 639 8.12 33.59 6.19
C GLN A 639 6.64 33.18 6.14
N SER A 640 6.41 31.88 6.28
CA SER A 640 5.09 31.31 6.36
C SER A 640 4.98 30.34 7.54
N GLU A 641 3.91 30.48 8.31
CA GLU A 641 3.50 29.52 9.32
C GLU A 641 2.56 28.44 8.77
N ALA A 642 2.28 28.44 7.46
CA ALA A 642 1.43 27.44 6.84
C ALA A 642 2.09 26.05 6.89
N VAL A 643 1.32 25.07 7.37
CA VAL A 643 1.63 23.64 7.45
C VAL A 643 0.74 22.88 6.48
#